data_AF-A0AAD7XDV6-F1
#
_entry.id   AF-A0AAD7XDV6-F1
#
_cell.length_a   1.000
_cell.length_b   1.000
_cell.length_c   1.000
_cell.angle_alpha   90.00
_cell.angle_beta   90.00
_cell.angle_gamma   90.00
#
_symmetry.space_group_name_H-M   'P 1'
#
loop_
_entity.id
_entity.type
_entity.pdbx_description
1 polymer ?
#
loop_
_entity_poly.entity_id
_entity_poly.type
_entity_poly.pdbx_seq_one_letter_code
_entity_poly.pdbx_strand_id
1 'polypeptide(L)'
;MKAIRYHAPEDLRLDDIPEPSVGPKQVKVKVAWCGVCGTDLHIYRGDMKWALPSDTEPHSITGQTLPVVLGHEFSGTIVELGADVDPTRYAVGQNVTVCAILDAASPVCPADNQIVSRAVTLIPATNVHVCGAFDAQGVSGGGGGLSEYVAVNQELAHVLPPNVPRALVEPLAVAWRAAKRANIKAGDKVLILGAGPIAIFMIHTVKHFGASWVGVSGRRPKRCELARQHGATVVYDLTAPGDVDVAAEVLRETSGRGADVVVDCGGSQSSIDVAVKAVRPGGMIMNVAAWAQPPTIDLNAMMFKEVTLGNSIIYSNEHPEILQAMAEGRFHNLESLITRRVGLEDFLEKGIKALLNEKDEHVKILVHTFDLSSQFAPAPHQLHPCVCTSALEMKAIRYYGPEDVRLDEVPEPAVGPAQIKIKIAWCGICGTDLHTFHGEVPAYVPTATKPHPITGETLPVILGHEFSGTIVELGDHVDRSRLSVGQDVTVEPTVYCGKHDCLGCSDPTTRPQCPNLWILGLCGGGGGLSEYIVVDERLAHALPPNVSLELGALVEPLAVAWRATKKANVKPGDKVLIQGAGPVALFMIHTVKYFGASWVAVSGRRAKRCEIASQHGASVVYDLAAPDSVDVAAEVIKATGRGVDVVIDCAGAQASMDTSLQAVRPGGMIMNVASWSVRPTIDMNLMIGKEAILANSIAYSNDHPDILQAMAEGKLGDLRSLVTARVPLEDFIEKGVKPLAKEKDKHVKILIHP
;
A
#
# COMPACT_ATOMS: atom_id res chain seq x y z
N MET A 1 45.17 -5.93 -12.05
CA MET A 1 44.28 -4.76 -12.08
C MET A 1 43.97 -4.32 -10.66
N LYS A 2 43.70 -3.04 -10.48
CA LYS A 2 43.21 -2.49 -9.22
C LYS A 2 41.72 -2.73 -9.05
N ALA A 3 41.30 -3.03 -7.82
CA ALA A 3 39.89 -3.15 -7.45
C ALA A 3 39.66 -2.76 -5.98
N ILE A 4 38.52 -2.14 -5.69
CA ILE A 4 38.04 -1.98 -4.32
C ILE A 4 37.38 -3.27 -3.88
N ARG A 5 37.86 -3.84 -2.77
CA ARG A 5 37.33 -5.06 -2.17
C ARG A 5 36.85 -4.82 -0.74
N TYR A 6 35.74 -5.46 -0.42
CA TYR A 6 35.18 -5.55 0.92
C TYR A 6 35.76 -6.76 1.63
N HIS A 7 36.49 -6.53 2.73
CA HIS A 7 37.09 -7.56 3.57
C HIS A 7 36.25 -7.81 4.82
N ALA A 8 35.73 -6.76 5.46
CA ALA A 8 34.90 -6.81 6.66
C ALA A 8 34.13 -5.48 6.84
N PRO A 9 33.18 -5.38 7.80
CA PRO A 9 32.61 -4.09 8.19
C PRO A 9 33.71 -3.08 8.54
N GLU A 10 33.55 -1.87 7.99
CA GLU A 10 34.49 -0.73 7.97
C GLU A 10 35.85 -0.98 7.29
N ASP A 11 36.01 -2.11 6.58
CA ASP A 11 37.26 -2.53 5.92
C ASP A 11 37.09 -2.70 4.40
N LEU A 12 37.22 -1.58 3.69
CA LEU A 12 37.32 -1.51 2.22
C LEU A 12 38.75 -1.18 1.80
N ARG A 13 39.32 -1.99 0.92
CA ARG A 13 40.73 -1.87 0.49
C ARG A 13 40.86 -1.77 -1.02
N LEU A 14 41.85 -1.02 -1.50
CA LEU A 14 42.27 -1.02 -2.89
C LEU A 14 43.31 -2.13 -3.07
N ASP A 15 42.88 -3.29 -3.56
CA ASP A 15 43.71 -4.46 -3.80
C ASP A 15 44.16 -4.52 -5.28
N ASP A 16 45.40 -4.97 -5.51
CA ASP A 16 45.82 -5.46 -6.82
C ASP A 16 45.45 -6.94 -6.97
N ILE A 17 44.57 -7.25 -7.93
CA ILE A 17 44.05 -8.59 -8.20
C ILE A 17 44.26 -9.01 -9.68
N PRO A 18 44.19 -10.31 -10.01
CA PRO A 18 44.19 -10.76 -11.41
C PRO A 18 43.08 -10.07 -12.22
N GLU A 19 43.34 -9.83 -13.50
CA GLU A 19 42.25 -9.46 -14.43
C GLU A 19 41.28 -10.63 -14.62
N PRO A 20 39.98 -10.36 -14.82
CA PRO A 20 39.02 -11.39 -15.13
C PRO A 20 39.30 -12.00 -16.51
N SER A 21 39.20 -13.32 -16.59
CA SER A 21 39.05 -14.07 -17.83
C SER A 21 37.61 -14.02 -18.32
N VAL A 22 37.39 -14.22 -19.62
CA VAL A 22 36.07 -14.11 -20.25
C VAL A 22 35.48 -15.49 -20.51
N GLY A 23 34.35 -15.81 -19.87
CA GLY A 23 33.57 -17.01 -20.18
C GLY A 23 32.90 -16.92 -21.57
N PRO A 24 32.44 -18.03 -22.17
CA PRO A 24 31.98 -18.05 -23.57
C PRO A 24 30.88 -17.02 -23.90
N LYS A 25 29.93 -16.76 -22.99
CA LYS A 25 28.85 -15.77 -23.17
C LYS A 25 29.13 -14.39 -22.56
N GLN A 26 30.38 -14.11 -22.16
CA GLN A 26 30.73 -12.89 -21.44
C GLN A 26 31.42 -11.86 -22.32
N VAL A 27 31.29 -10.60 -21.94
CA VAL A 27 32.07 -9.48 -22.46
C VAL A 27 32.96 -8.93 -21.33
N LYS A 28 34.22 -8.60 -21.65
CA LYS A 28 35.09 -7.86 -20.71
C LYS A 28 34.87 -6.38 -20.90
N VAL A 29 34.41 -5.72 -19.87
CA VAL A 29 34.20 -4.28 -19.83
C VAL A 29 35.37 -3.64 -19.11
N LYS A 30 36.13 -2.79 -19.81
CA LYS A 30 37.02 -1.84 -19.15
C LYS A 30 36.16 -0.74 -18.55
N VAL A 31 36.12 -0.64 -17.23
CA VAL A 31 35.25 0.32 -16.56
C VAL A 31 35.76 1.74 -16.82
N ALA A 32 34.84 2.62 -17.20
CA ALA A 32 35.13 4.05 -17.34
C ALA A 32 34.59 4.84 -16.14
N TRP A 33 33.45 4.40 -15.60
CA TRP A 33 32.75 5.05 -14.50
C TRP A 33 31.99 4.02 -13.66
N CYS A 34 32.05 4.15 -12.33
CA CYS A 34 31.17 3.46 -11.39
C CYS A 34 30.56 4.47 -10.42
N GLY A 35 29.23 4.45 -10.27
CA GLY A 35 28.54 5.19 -9.23
C GLY A 35 28.81 4.61 -7.86
N VAL A 36 28.88 5.46 -6.83
CA VAL A 36 28.84 5.03 -5.43
C VAL A 36 27.39 4.99 -4.98
N CYS A 37 26.89 3.81 -4.61
CA CYS A 37 25.51 3.57 -4.22
C CYS A 37 25.28 3.79 -2.71
N GLY A 38 24.01 3.96 -2.31
CA GLY A 38 23.63 3.85 -0.89
C GLY A 38 23.91 2.44 -0.33
N THR A 39 23.76 1.41 -1.16
CA THR A 39 24.08 0.02 -0.86
C THR A 39 25.55 -0.15 -0.45
N ASP A 40 26.50 0.52 -1.13
CA ASP A 40 27.92 0.44 -0.78
C ASP A 40 28.21 0.99 0.63
N LEU A 41 27.46 2.00 1.07
CA LEU A 41 27.55 2.56 2.41
C LEU A 41 26.99 1.61 3.48
N HIS A 42 25.93 0.87 3.16
CA HIS A 42 25.33 -0.14 4.03
C HIS A 42 26.19 -1.42 4.12
N ILE A 43 26.83 -1.83 3.01
CA ILE A 43 27.87 -2.88 2.99
C ILE A 43 29.04 -2.46 3.88
N TYR A 44 29.59 -1.25 3.67
CA TYR A 44 30.69 -0.71 4.50
C TYR A 44 30.37 -0.74 5.99
N ARG A 45 29.14 -0.43 6.40
CA ARG A 45 28.72 -0.48 7.81
C ARG A 45 28.46 -1.88 8.37
N GLY A 46 28.31 -2.88 7.50
CA GLY A 46 27.82 -4.20 7.88
C GLY A 46 26.31 -4.24 8.16
N ASP A 47 25.54 -3.26 7.67
CA ASP A 47 24.06 -3.22 7.76
C ASP A 47 23.43 -4.34 6.90
N MET A 48 24.11 -4.77 5.84
CA MET A 48 23.62 -5.73 4.82
C MET A 48 24.35 -7.08 4.83
N LYS A 49 24.68 -7.63 6.00
CA LYS A 49 25.31 -8.97 6.13
C LYS A 49 24.55 -10.11 5.45
N TRP A 50 23.24 -9.96 5.24
CA TRP A 50 22.41 -10.94 4.55
C TRP A 50 22.62 -11.00 3.03
N ALA A 51 23.27 -9.98 2.44
CA ALA A 51 23.52 -9.86 0.99
C ALA A 51 25.00 -10.15 0.63
N LEU A 52 25.78 -10.69 1.57
CA LEU A 52 27.22 -10.85 1.48
C LEU A 52 27.62 -12.28 1.88
N PRO A 53 28.64 -12.88 1.25
CA PRO A 53 29.23 -14.11 1.74
C PRO A 53 30.03 -13.88 3.04
N SER A 54 30.50 -14.96 3.64
CA SER A 54 31.47 -14.90 4.75
C SER A 54 32.84 -15.46 4.32
N ASP A 55 33.79 -15.53 5.25
CA ASP A 55 35.07 -16.21 5.05
C ASP A 55 34.95 -17.73 4.98
N THR A 56 33.88 -18.31 5.55
CA THR A 56 33.69 -19.76 5.73
C THR A 56 32.54 -20.35 4.94
N GLU A 57 31.52 -19.55 4.62
CA GLU A 57 30.35 -19.94 3.84
C GLU A 57 30.30 -19.09 2.56
N PRO A 58 30.49 -19.69 1.36
CA PRO A 58 30.43 -18.98 0.10
C PRO A 58 29.00 -18.58 -0.26
N HIS A 59 28.83 -17.54 -1.09
CA HIS A 59 27.49 -17.09 -1.49
C HIS A 59 26.73 -18.19 -2.24
N SER A 60 25.46 -18.37 -1.92
CA SER A 60 24.61 -19.43 -2.48
C SER A 60 24.37 -19.33 -3.99
N ILE A 61 24.68 -18.18 -4.59
CA ILE A 61 24.50 -17.88 -6.02
C ILE A 61 25.84 -17.65 -6.72
N THR A 62 26.75 -16.83 -6.18
CA THR A 62 28.07 -16.56 -6.84
C THR A 62 29.16 -17.57 -6.51
N GLY A 63 29.00 -18.38 -5.45
CA GLY A 63 30.03 -19.31 -4.97
C GLY A 63 31.28 -18.65 -4.38
N GLN A 64 31.31 -17.32 -4.23
CA GLN A 64 32.47 -16.59 -3.71
C GLN A 64 32.41 -16.47 -2.18
N THR A 65 33.58 -16.54 -1.53
CA THR A 65 33.78 -16.06 -0.15
C THR A 65 34.24 -14.61 -0.17
N LEU A 66 34.34 -13.99 1.01
CA LEU A 66 35.11 -12.75 1.15
C LEU A 66 36.61 -12.98 0.80
N PRO A 67 37.37 -11.93 0.40
CA PRO A 67 36.92 -10.57 0.10
C PRO A 67 36.33 -10.40 -1.31
N VAL A 68 35.21 -9.69 -1.45
CA VAL A 68 34.49 -9.48 -2.73
C VAL A 68 34.74 -8.10 -3.33
N VAL A 69 34.74 -7.99 -4.67
CA VAL A 69 34.86 -6.69 -5.38
C VAL A 69 33.48 -6.02 -5.45
N LEU A 70 33.40 -4.75 -5.08
CA LEU A 70 32.13 -4.00 -5.05
C LEU A 70 31.84 -3.20 -6.33
N GLY A 71 30.62 -2.65 -6.41
CA GLY A 71 30.16 -1.72 -7.43
C GLY A 71 29.20 -2.35 -8.43
N HIS A 72 27.91 -2.02 -8.32
CA HIS A 72 26.85 -2.48 -9.22
C HIS A 72 26.42 -1.40 -10.24
N GLU A 73 26.74 -0.12 -9.98
CA GLU A 73 26.35 1.02 -10.83
C GLU A 73 27.41 1.40 -11.88
N PHE A 74 27.76 0.52 -12.82
CA PHE A 74 28.93 0.77 -13.68
C PHE A 74 28.68 0.75 -15.20
N SER A 75 29.59 1.44 -15.88
CA SER A 75 29.62 1.53 -17.35
C SER A 75 31.05 1.70 -17.86
N GLY A 76 31.29 1.24 -19.08
CA GLY A 76 32.63 1.15 -19.62
C GLY A 76 32.64 0.83 -21.11
N THR A 77 33.78 0.36 -21.60
CA THR A 77 34.00 0.01 -23.00
C THR A 77 34.33 -1.48 -23.11
N ILE A 78 33.70 -2.20 -24.04
CA ILE A 78 34.01 -3.60 -24.31
C ILE A 78 35.44 -3.70 -24.87
N VAL A 79 36.28 -4.53 -24.25
CA VAL A 79 37.67 -4.78 -24.69
C VAL A 79 37.91 -6.21 -25.18
N GLU A 80 37.04 -7.15 -24.82
CA GLU A 80 37.18 -8.59 -25.12
C GLU A 80 35.79 -9.24 -25.21
N LEU A 81 35.62 -10.24 -26.07
CA LEU A 81 34.37 -10.98 -26.28
C LEU A 81 34.61 -12.49 -26.11
N GLY A 82 33.70 -13.18 -25.42
CA GLY A 82 33.66 -14.63 -25.38
C GLY A 82 33.18 -15.25 -26.70
N ALA A 83 33.47 -16.54 -26.90
CA ALA A 83 33.21 -17.26 -28.16
C ALA A 83 31.72 -17.38 -28.55
N ASP A 84 30.80 -17.31 -27.58
CA ASP A 84 29.35 -17.45 -27.74
C ASP A 84 28.62 -16.10 -27.56
N VAL A 85 29.33 -14.96 -27.62
CA VAL A 85 28.71 -13.62 -27.60
C VAL A 85 28.11 -13.29 -28.96
N ASP A 86 26.88 -12.78 -28.97
CA ASP A 86 26.15 -12.38 -30.18
C ASP A 86 26.89 -11.25 -30.93
N PRO A 87 27.48 -11.54 -32.11
CA PRO A 87 28.26 -10.57 -32.87
C PRO A 87 27.38 -9.57 -33.64
N THR A 88 26.05 -9.76 -33.64
CA THR A 88 25.10 -8.78 -34.19
C THR A 88 24.78 -7.68 -33.20
N ARG A 89 24.99 -7.93 -31.90
CA ARG A 89 24.80 -6.98 -30.79
C ARG A 89 26.11 -6.33 -30.35
N TYR A 90 27.17 -7.12 -30.18
CA TYR A 90 28.36 -6.70 -29.45
C TYR A 90 29.63 -6.64 -30.31
N ALA A 91 30.42 -5.57 -30.10
CA ALA A 91 31.71 -5.38 -30.73
C ALA A 91 32.70 -4.69 -29.76
N VAL A 92 33.98 -5.06 -29.87
CA VAL A 92 35.07 -4.39 -29.13
C VAL A 92 35.10 -2.90 -29.48
N GLY A 93 35.24 -2.03 -28.47
CA GLY A 93 35.18 -0.58 -28.61
C GLY A 93 33.79 0.04 -28.42
N GLN A 94 32.71 -0.75 -28.36
CA GLN A 94 31.39 -0.24 -27.94
C GLN A 94 31.40 0.16 -26.46
N ASN A 95 30.64 1.20 -26.11
CA ASN A 95 30.37 1.54 -24.72
C ASN A 95 29.13 0.80 -24.23
N VAL A 96 29.15 0.31 -22.99
CA VAL A 96 28.03 -0.41 -22.34
C VAL A 96 27.78 0.08 -20.92
N THR A 97 26.51 0.01 -20.50
CA THR A 97 26.08 0.04 -19.10
C THR A 97 25.64 -1.37 -18.71
N VAL A 98 25.72 -1.72 -17.43
CA VAL A 98 25.40 -3.07 -16.96
C VAL A 98 24.19 -3.06 -16.03
N CYS A 99 23.22 -3.92 -16.34
CA CYS A 99 22.17 -4.30 -15.40
C CYS A 99 22.76 -5.33 -14.44
N ALA A 100 23.13 -4.93 -13.22
CA ALA A 100 23.89 -5.78 -12.32
C ALA A 100 23.08 -6.92 -11.66
N ILE A 101 21.79 -7.06 -11.98
CA ILE A 101 20.87 -7.97 -11.29
C ILE A 101 21.03 -9.41 -11.76
N LEU A 102 21.08 -10.32 -10.78
CA LEU A 102 21.10 -11.76 -10.96
C LEU A 102 19.81 -12.30 -10.31
N ASP A 103 18.78 -12.53 -11.13
CA ASP A 103 17.52 -13.15 -10.70
C ASP A 103 17.24 -14.43 -11.49
N ALA A 104 16.10 -15.09 -11.25
CA ALA A 104 15.76 -16.34 -11.91
C ALA A 104 15.35 -16.23 -13.40
N ALA A 105 15.31 -15.03 -13.99
CA ALA A 105 15.29 -14.85 -15.45
C ALA A 105 16.70 -14.65 -16.03
N SER A 106 17.72 -14.42 -15.20
CA SER A 106 19.12 -14.40 -15.62
C SER A 106 19.61 -15.81 -15.95
N PRO A 107 20.30 -16.04 -17.09
CA PRO A 107 20.84 -17.35 -17.47
C PRO A 107 22.01 -17.82 -16.57
N VAL A 108 22.36 -17.03 -15.56
CA VAL A 108 23.39 -17.30 -14.55
C VAL A 108 22.80 -17.91 -13.26
N CYS A 109 21.47 -17.89 -13.10
CA CYS A 109 20.81 -18.47 -11.92
C CYS A 109 21.03 -19.99 -11.86
N PRO A 110 21.48 -20.57 -10.73
CA PRO A 110 21.71 -22.01 -10.59
C PRO A 110 20.39 -22.80 -10.54
N ALA A 111 19.86 -23.14 -11.72
CA ALA A 111 18.56 -23.78 -11.92
C ALA A 111 18.41 -25.17 -11.26
N ASP A 112 19.52 -25.82 -10.91
CA ASP A 112 19.55 -27.14 -10.27
C ASP A 112 19.09 -27.15 -8.80
N ASN A 113 18.96 -25.98 -8.17
CA ASN A 113 18.41 -25.89 -6.82
C ASN A 113 16.87 -26.10 -6.84
N GLN A 114 16.43 -27.32 -6.51
CA GLN A 114 15.05 -27.79 -6.64
C GLN A 114 13.98 -26.95 -5.88
N ILE A 115 14.40 -26.14 -4.90
CA ILE A 115 13.52 -25.21 -4.19
C ILE A 115 13.20 -23.98 -5.06
N VAL A 116 14.20 -23.48 -5.80
CA VAL A 116 14.10 -22.29 -6.64
C VAL A 116 13.23 -22.55 -7.88
N SER A 117 13.49 -23.65 -8.60
CA SER A 117 12.79 -23.94 -9.88
C SER A 117 11.27 -24.10 -9.74
N ARG A 118 10.78 -24.57 -8.57
CA ARG A 118 9.34 -24.63 -8.25
C ARG A 118 8.74 -23.29 -7.82
N ALA A 119 9.51 -22.39 -7.20
CA ALA A 119 9.03 -21.08 -6.79
C ALA A 119 8.89 -20.13 -8.00
N VAL A 120 9.87 -20.16 -8.90
CA VAL A 120 9.99 -19.24 -10.05
C VAL A 120 8.85 -19.39 -11.05
N THR A 121 8.39 -20.62 -11.31
CA THR A 121 7.26 -20.89 -12.21
C THR A 121 5.91 -20.36 -11.72
N LEU A 122 5.83 -19.79 -10.50
CA LEU A 122 4.64 -19.21 -9.88
C LEU A 122 4.77 -17.70 -9.62
N ILE A 123 5.81 -17.04 -10.13
CA ILE A 123 6.06 -15.61 -9.96
C ILE A 123 5.84 -14.89 -11.31
N PRO A 124 5.07 -13.79 -11.39
CA PRO A 124 4.92 -13.01 -12.61
C PRO A 124 6.28 -12.49 -13.10
N ALA A 125 6.50 -12.49 -14.42
CA ALA A 125 7.75 -12.06 -15.05
C ALA A 125 8.21 -10.63 -14.67
N THR A 126 7.32 -9.77 -14.17
CA THR A 126 7.65 -8.42 -13.67
C THR A 126 8.30 -8.41 -12.28
N ASN A 127 8.28 -9.54 -11.56
CA ASN A 127 8.64 -9.66 -10.14
C ASN A 127 9.66 -10.80 -9.89
N VAL A 128 10.36 -11.29 -10.91
CA VAL A 128 11.35 -12.39 -10.79
C VAL A 128 12.53 -12.03 -9.87
N HIS A 129 12.85 -10.74 -9.78
CA HIS A 129 13.85 -10.16 -8.87
C HIS A 129 13.45 -10.19 -7.38
N VAL A 130 12.23 -10.61 -7.03
CA VAL A 130 11.83 -10.96 -5.65
C VAL A 130 11.48 -12.44 -5.49
N CYS A 131 11.99 -13.30 -6.37
CA CYS A 131 12.14 -14.72 -6.03
C CYS A 131 13.25 -14.89 -4.98
N GLY A 132 13.22 -16.00 -4.23
CA GLY A 132 14.22 -16.30 -3.17
C GLY A 132 15.64 -16.63 -3.67
N ALA A 133 15.99 -16.23 -4.89
CA ALA A 133 17.28 -16.39 -5.53
C ALA A 133 17.72 -15.07 -6.22
N PHE A 134 17.44 -13.94 -5.57
CA PHE A 134 17.87 -12.60 -5.97
C PHE A 134 19.29 -12.31 -5.49
N ASP A 135 20.11 -11.70 -6.36
CA ASP A 135 21.48 -11.30 -6.11
C ASP A 135 21.91 -10.14 -7.04
N ALA A 136 23.08 -9.53 -6.79
CA ALA A 136 23.64 -8.48 -7.64
C ALA A 136 25.18 -8.58 -7.81
N GLN A 137 25.63 -8.52 -9.07
CA GLN A 137 27.04 -8.47 -9.43
C GLN A 137 27.68 -7.18 -8.88
N GLY A 138 28.76 -7.31 -8.10
CA GLY A 138 29.34 -6.17 -7.37
C GLY A 138 28.66 -5.85 -6.03
N VAL A 139 27.84 -6.76 -5.50
CA VAL A 139 27.41 -6.79 -4.09
C VAL A 139 27.96 -8.04 -3.40
N SER A 140 27.48 -9.23 -3.77
CA SER A 140 27.85 -10.51 -3.13
C SER A 140 29.06 -11.21 -3.75
N GLY A 141 29.57 -10.69 -4.87
CA GLY A 141 30.61 -11.32 -5.67
C GLY A 141 30.45 -11.06 -7.17
N GLY A 142 30.98 -11.97 -7.99
CA GLY A 142 30.94 -11.92 -9.46
C GLY A 142 31.90 -10.92 -10.11
N GLY A 143 32.60 -10.10 -9.32
CA GLY A 143 33.43 -8.99 -9.80
C GLY A 143 32.56 -7.75 -10.08
N GLY A 144 32.91 -6.62 -9.47
CA GLY A 144 32.14 -5.37 -9.54
C GLY A 144 32.87 -4.22 -10.23
N GLY A 145 32.12 -3.16 -10.52
CA GLY A 145 32.55 -1.98 -11.25
C GLY A 145 33.52 -1.04 -10.53
N LEU A 146 33.80 -1.23 -9.23
CA LEU A 146 34.88 -0.52 -8.54
C LEU A 146 36.24 -1.19 -8.83
N SER A 147 36.50 -1.49 -10.11
CA SER A 147 37.72 -2.12 -10.62
C SER A 147 38.03 -1.64 -12.04
N GLU A 148 39.24 -1.87 -12.55
CA GLU A 148 39.59 -1.45 -13.91
C GLU A 148 38.90 -2.28 -15.01
N TYR A 149 38.62 -3.57 -14.74
CA TYR A 149 37.98 -4.49 -15.69
C TYR A 149 37.04 -5.47 -14.99
N VAL A 150 35.91 -5.76 -15.63
CA VAL A 150 34.92 -6.74 -15.13
C VAL A 150 34.40 -7.60 -16.28
N ALA A 151 34.20 -8.89 -16.03
CA ALA A 151 33.55 -9.81 -16.97
C ALA A 151 32.05 -9.89 -16.66
N VAL A 152 31.23 -9.72 -17.70
CA VAL A 152 29.78 -9.54 -17.57
C VAL A 152 29.09 -10.42 -18.60
N ASN A 153 28.06 -11.17 -18.22
CA ASN A 153 27.29 -11.97 -19.18
C ASN A 153 26.55 -11.06 -20.16
N GLN A 154 26.58 -11.38 -21.46
CA GLN A 154 26.09 -10.50 -22.53
C GLN A 154 24.63 -10.06 -22.35
N GLU A 155 23.82 -10.88 -21.70
CA GLU A 155 22.42 -10.60 -21.40
C GLU A 155 22.22 -9.42 -20.43
N LEU A 156 23.24 -9.10 -19.63
CA LEU A 156 23.26 -8.00 -18.65
C LEU A 156 23.90 -6.70 -19.20
N ALA A 157 24.59 -6.77 -20.35
CA ALA A 157 25.31 -5.64 -20.93
C ALA A 157 24.46 -4.91 -21.98
N HIS A 158 24.10 -3.65 -21.73
CA HIS A 158 23.32 -2.83 -22.65
C HIS A 158 24.19 -1.78 -23.35
N VAL A 159 24.13 -1.71 -24.68
CA VAL A 159 24.91 -0.73 -25.47
C VAL A 159 24.45 0.69 -25.15
N LEU A 160 25.40 1.56 -24.76
CA LEU A 160 25.14 2.97 -24.48
C LEU A 160 25.10 3.78 -25.79
N PRO A 161 24.01 4.50 -26.09
CA PRO A 161 23.98 5.46 -27.18
C PRO A 161 25.00 6.59 -26.94
N PRO A 162 25.60 7.20 -27.99
CA PRO A 162 26.75 8.10 -27.85
C PRO A 162 26.55 9.33 -26.94
N ASN A 163 25.30 9.77 -26.80
CA ASN A 163 24.93 11.01 -26.08
C ASN A 163 24.43 10.75 -24.64
N VAL A 164 24.59 9.52 -24.11
CA VAL A 164 24.04 9.12 -22.81
C VAL A 164 25.09 9.23 -21.70
N PRO A 165 24.83 9.99 -20.62
CA PRO A 165 25.72 10.05 -19.45
C PRO A 165 26.01 8.69 -18.83
N ARG A 166 27.30 8.45 -18.56
CA ARG A 166 27.82 7.18 -18.05
C ARG A 166 27.50 7.01 -16.55
N ALA A 167 27.24 5.77 -16.14
CA ALA A 167 26.94 5.37 -14.76
C ALA A 167 25.76 6.10 -14.07
N LEU A 168 24.75 6.55 -14.83
CA LEU A 168 23.50 7.10 -14.29
C LEU A 168 22.24 6.27 -14.63
N VAL A 169 22.36 5.21 -15.43
CA VAL A 169 21.21 4.41 -15.91
C VAL A 169 20.61 3.53 -14.79
N GLU A 170 21.47 2.99 -13.93
CA GLU A 170 21.10 2.11 -12.80
C GLU A 170 20.18 2.80 -11.76
N PRO A 171 20.56 3.95 -11.15
CA PRO A 171 19.71 4.60 -10.15
C PRO A 171 18.48 5.26 -10.78
N LEU A 172 18.54 5.56 -12.09
CA LEU A 172 17.37 5.94 -12.88
C LEU A 172 16.43 4.75 -13.10
N ALA A 173 16.93 3.51 -13.18
CA ALA A 173 16.10 2.31 -13.27
C ALA A 173 15.36 1.99 -11.97
N VAL A 174 15.99 2.20 -10.80
CA VAL A 174 15.30 2.17 -9.50
C VAL A 174 14.11 3.13 -9.47
N ALA A 175 14.33 4.38 -9.92
CA ALA A 175 13.28 5.38 -10.01
C ALA A 175 12.19 5.02 -11.04
N TRP A 176 12.59 4.56 -12.22
CA TRP A 176 11.70 4.16 -13.32
C TRP A 176 10.75 3.03 -12.92
N ARG A 177 11.26 1.99 -12.25
CA ARG A 177 10.42 0.92 -11.70
C ARG A 177 9.49 1.45 -10.62
N ALA A 178 9.98 2.28 -9.69
CA ALA A 178 9.14 2.84 -8.63
C ALA A 178 7.96 3.65 -9.20
N ALA A 179 8.17 4.43 -10.28
CA ALA A 179 7.11 5.14 -10.97
C ALA A 179 6.14 4.21 -11.74
N LYS A 180 6.65 3.18 -12.42
CA LYS A 180 5.79 2.16 -13.08
C LYS A 180 4.94 1.40 -12.07
N ARG A 181 5.50 1.01 -10.92
CA ARG A 181 4.77 0.38 -9.81
C ARG A 181 3.81 1.34 -9.10
N ALA A 182 4.11 2.64 -9.07
CA ALA A 182 3.21 3.67 -8.59
C ALA A 182 2.06 3.99 -9.56
N ASN A 183 2.13 3.49 -10.81
CA ASN A 183 1.14 3.72 -11.87
C ASN A 183 0.89 5.23 -12.12
N ILE A 184 1.98 6.01 -12.21
CA ILE A 184 1.93 7.46 -12.49
C ILE A 184 1.23 7.72 -13.81
N LYS A 185 0.33 8.72 -13.82
CA LYS A 185 -0.49 9.10 -14.98
C LYS A 185 -0.24 10.55 -15.39
N ALA A 186 -0.54 10.82 -16.66
CA ALA A 186 -0.60 12.17 -17.18
C ALA A 186 -1.58 13.03 -16.35
N GLY A 187 -1.07 14.10 -15.74
CA GLY A 187 -1.82 15.00 -14.86
C GLY A 187 -1.57 14.82 -13.36
N ASP A 188 -1.00 13.71 -12.89
CA ASP A 188 -0.84 13.43 -11.46
C ASP A 188 0.01 14.50 -10.73
N LYS A 189 -0.36 14.80 -9.49
CA LYS A 189 0.43 15.62 -8.56
C LYS A 189 1.23 14.70 -7.65
N VAL A 190 2.56 14.69 -7.79
CA VAL A 190 3.45 13.76 -7.08
C VAL A 190 4.28 14.50 -6.03
N LEU A 191 4.34 13.96 -4.81
CA LEU A 191 5.21 14.44 -3.74
C LEU A 191 6.36 13.45 -3.51
N ILE A 192 7.60 13.91 -3.46
CA ILE A 192 8.78 13.09 -3.20
C ILE A 192 9.39 13.50 -1.86
N LEU A 193 9.47 12.57 -0.91
CA LEU A 193 9.95 12.84 0.44
C LEU A 193 11.39 12.41 0.61
N GLY A 194 12.22 13.34 1.09
CA GLY A 194 13.65 13.16 1.26
C GLY A 194 14.42 13.36 -0.03
N ALA A 195 14.97 14.56 -0.24
CA ALA A 195 15.88 14.93 -1.33
C ALA A 195 17.23 14.18 -1.28
N GLY A 196 17.19 12.85 -1.45
CA GLY A 196 18.34 12.00 -1.75
C GLY A 196 18.59 11.88 -3.26
N PRO A 197 19.61 11.12 -3.70
CA PRO A 197 19.93 10.98 -5.11
C PRO A 197 18.77 10.38 -5.91
N ILE A 198 18.16 9.29 -5.41
CA ILE A 198 16.97 8.66 -6.00
C ILE A 198 15.81 9.65 -6.15
N ALA A 199 15.60 10.57 -5.20
CA ALA A 199 14.55 11.57 -5.31
C ALA A 199 14.73 12.51 -6.51
N ILE A 200 15.96 12.81 -6.92
CA ILE A 200 16.20 13.64 -8.11
C ILE A 200 15.93 12.85 -9.40
N PHE A 201 16.30 11.56 -9.45
CA PHE A 201 15.88 10.66 -10.54
C PHE A 201 14.36 10.46 -10.58
N MET A 202 13.68 10.46 -9.43
CA MET A 202 12.21 10.45 -9.37
C MET A 202 11.59 11.69 -10.01
N ILE A 203 12.13 12.91 -9.81
CA ILE A 203 11.60 14.14 -10.47
C ILE A 203 11.56 13.96 -11.99
N HIS A 204 12.67 13.49 -12.58
CA HIS A 204 12.76 13.20 -14.02
C HIS A 204 11.78 12.13 -14.45
N THR A 205 11.70 11.04 -13.68
CA THR A 205 10.89 9.87 -14.01
C THR A 205 9.40 10.17 -13.96
N VAL A 206 8.88 10.79 -12.89
CA VAL A 206 7.44 11.03 -12.76
C VAL A 206 6.95 12.06 -13.78
N LYS A 207 7.81 13.01 -14.18
CA LYS A 207 7.56 13.90 -15.33
C LYS A 207 7.54 13.15 -16.66
N HIS A 208 8.40 12.17 -16.87
CA HIS A 208 8.36 11.34 -18.08
C HIS A 208 7.00 10.63 -18.21
N PHE A 209 6.47 10.11 -17.10
CA PHE A 209 5.11 9.53 -17.03
C PHE A 209 3.97 10.58 -16.94
N GLY A 210 4.28 11.87 -17.08
CA GLY A 210 3.31 12.94 -17.27
C GLY A 210 2.79 13.64 -16.01
N ALA A 211 3.44 13.48 -14.85
CA ALA A 211 3.08 14.22 -13.64
C ALA A 211 3.09 15.75 -13.88
N SER A 212 2.00 16.43 -13.52
CA SER A 212 1.79 17.86 -13.80
C SER A 212 2.40 18.79 -12.74
N TRP A 213 2.60 18.26 -11.53
CA TRP A 213 3.18 18.95 -10.39
C TRP A 213 4.07 17.97 -9.63
N VAL A 214 5.27 18.41 -9.26
CA VAL A 214 6.24 17.60 -8.51
C VAL A 214 6.75 18.40 -7.31
N GLY A 215 6.25 18.09 -6.12
CA GLY A 215 6.79 18.63 -4.87
C GLY A 215 7.91 17.76 -4.32
N VAL A 216 8.91 18.35 -3.70
CA VAL A 216 10.02 17.63 -3.04
C VAL A 216 10.25 18.17 -1.63
N SER A 217 10.54 17.33 -0.64
CA SER A 217 10.98 17.79 0.69
C SER A 217 12.40 17.31 1.04
N GLY A 218 13.16 18.13 1.75
CA GLY A 218 14.53 17.79 2.15
C GLY A 218 15.02 18.57 3.37
N ARG A 219 16.01 18.01 4.08
CA ARG A 219 16.69 18.64 5.25
C ARG A 219 18.10 19.13 4.88
N ARG A 220 18.27 19.59 3.63
CA ARG A 220 19.56 19.63 2.94
C ARG A 220 19.58 20.74 1.87
N PRO A 221 19.92 22.00 2.22
CA PRO A 221 19.76 23.14 1.33
C PRO A 221 20.33 22.96 -0.07
N LYS A 222 21.53 22.39 -0.20
CA LYS A 222 22.16 22.15 -1.51
C LYS A 222 21.40 21.11 -2.35
N ARG A 223 20.85 20.08 -1.72
CA ARG A 223 20.03 19.06 -2.40
C ARG A 223 18.61 19.55 -2.69
N CYS A 224 18.05 20.37 -1.80
CA CYS A 224 16.78 21.07 -2.02
C CYS A 224 16.90 22.00 -3.23
N GLU A 225 18.02 22.73 -3.36
CA GLU A 225 18.27 23.54 -4.53
C GLU A 225 18.42 22.69 -5.79
N LEU A 226 19.25 21.63 -5.77
CA LEU A 226 19.41 20.72 -6.91
C LEU A 226 18.06 20.16 -7.41
N ALA A 227 17.12 19.86 -6.51
CA ALA A 227 15.75 19.47 -6.88
C ALA A 227 15.00 20.57 -7.67
N ARG A 228 15.18 21.85 -7.35
CA ARG A 228 14.65 22.98 -8.16
C ARG A 228 15.30 23.03 -9.54
N GLN A 229 16.61 22.78 -9.63
CA GLN A 229 17.36 22.82 -10.90
C GLN A 229 16.97 21.70 -11.87
N HIS A 230 16.59 20.52 -11.37
CA HIS A 230 15.94 19.47 -12.17
C HIS A 230 14.41 19.64 -12.31
N GLY A 231 13.90 20.76 -11.80
CA GLY A 231 12.55 21.27 -12.06
C GLY A 231 11.45 20.66 -11.20
N ALA A 232 11.72 20.31 -9.94
CA ALA A 232 10.65 20.20 -8.95
C ALA A 232 9.81 21.49 -8.98
N THR A 233 8.49 21.36 -9.05
CA THR A 233 7.54 22.48 -9.09
C THR A 233 7.59 23.29 -7.80
N VAL A 234 7.87 22.62 -6.68
CA VAL A 234 8.12 23.23 -5.38
C VAL A 234 9.14 22.38 -4.61
N VAL A 235 9.94 23.01 -3.76
CA VAL A 235 10.85 22.30 -2.85
C VAL A 235 10.78 22.88 -1.44
N TYR A 236 10.29 22.06 -0.52
CA TYR A 236 10.18 22.32 0.91
C TYR A 236 11.51 22.03 1.61
N ASP A 237 12.25 23.09 1.94
CA ASP A 237 13.46 22.99 2.74
C ASP A 237 13.13 23.00 4.24
N LEU A 238 13.23 21.83 4.86
CA LEU A 238 12.98 21.59 6.28
C LEU A 238 14.08 22.14 7.21
N THR A 239 15.01 22.94 6.68
CA THR A 239 16.00 23.71 7.44
C THR A 239 15.86 25.23 7.29
N ALA A 240 14.88 25.68 6.48
CA ALA A 240 14.57 27.10 6.37
C ALA A 240 13.96 27.66 7.67
N PRO A 241 14.06 28.98 7.94
CA PRO A 241 13.44 29.60 9.12
C PRO A 241 11.91 29.51 9.08
N GLY A 242 11.33 28.83 10.08
CA GLY A 242 9.90 28.59 10.23
C GLY A 242 9.51 27.12 9.98
N ASP A 243 8.67 26.55 10.85
CA ASP A 243 8.28 25.15 10.77
C ASP A 243 7.37 24.87 9.56
N VAL A 244 7.94 24.31 8.49
CA VAL A 244 7.21 23.96 7.26
C VAL A 244 6.44 22.65 7.45
N ASP A 245 5.13 22.73 7.70
CA ASP A 245 4.23 21.57 7.55
C ASP A 245 4.03 21.26 6.06
N VAL A 246 4.88 20.36 5.55
CA VAL A 246 4.84 19.86 4.18
C VAL A 246 3.46 19.31 3.80
N ALA A 247 2.72 18.69 4.73
CA ALA A 247 1.40 18.15 4.40
C ALA A 247 0.36 19.27 4.25
N ALA A 248 0.41 20.30 5.09
CA ALA A 248 -0.42 21.49 4.94
C ALA A 248 -0.11 22.23 3.63
N GLU A 249 1.17 22.40 3.29
CA GLU A 249 1.61 23.04 2.05
C GLU A 249 1.23 22.24 0.80
N VAL A 250 1.39 20.92 0.81
CA VAL A 250 0.91 20.04 -0.25
C VAL A 250 -0.60 20.16 -0.40
N LEU A 251 -1.38 20.15 0.70
CA LEU A 251 -2.82 20.38 0.64
C LEU A 251 -3.15 21.77 0.07
N ARG A 252 -2.37 22.80 0.39
CA ARG A 252 -2.47 24.15 -0.19
C ARG A 252 -2.30 24.05 -1.72
N GLU A 253 -1.15 23.62 -2.23
CA GLU A 253 -0.85 23.54 -3.68
C GLU A 253 -1.75 22.57 -4.48
N THR A 254 -2.28 21.55 -3.81
CA THR A 254 -3.20 20.57 -4.40
C THR A 254 -4.67 21.01 -4.32
N SER A 255 -4.96 22.23 -3.84
CA SER A 255 -6.32 22.77 -3.72
C SER A 255 -7.22 22.00 -2.75
N GLY A 256 -6.62 21.47 -1.68
CA GLY A 256 -7.26 20.64 -0.65
C GLY A 256 -7.31 19.15 -0.97
N ARG A 257 -6.89 18.72 -2.17
CA ARG A 257 -6.97 17.32 -2.65
C ARG A 257 -5.96 16.39 -1.97
N GLY A 258 -4.75 16.86 -1.72
CA GLY A 258 -3.57 16.03 -1.46
C GLY A 258 -2.87 15.58 -2.75
N ALA A 259 -1.67 15.03 -2.63
CA ALA A 259 -0.91 14.46 -3.74
C ALA A 259 -1.53 13.14 -4.20
N ASP A 260 -1.56 12.90 -5.52
CA ASP A 260 -2.03 11.66 -6.13
C ASP A 260 -1.16 10.46 -5.75
N VAL A 261 0.16 10.68 -5.75
CA VAL A 261 1.17 9.75 -5.26
C VAL A 261 2.16 10.48 -4.36
N VAL A 262 2.54 9.84 -3.25
CA VAL A 262 3.70 10.22 -2.44
C VAL A 262 4.77 9.15 -2.57
N VAL A 263 6.02 9.54 -2.83
CA VAL A 263 7.17 8.64 -2.92
C VAL A 263 8.07 8.88 -1.72
N ASP A 264 8.32 7.86 -0.89
CA ASP A 264 9.28 7.96 0.21
C ASP A 264 10.67 7.47 -0.24
N CYS A 265 11.60 8.42 -0.34
CA CYS A 265 13.03 8.20 -0.58
C CYS A 265 13.88 8.57 0.66
N GLY A 266 13.24 8.84 1.80
CA GLY A 266 13.85 9.32 3.05
C GLY A 266 13.91 8.29 4.18
N GLY A 267 12.99 7.31 4.21
CA GLY A 267 13.08 6.14 5.11
C GLY A 267 13.01 6.50 6.60
N SER A 268 12.07 7.37 6.99
CA SER A 268 11.99 7.91 8.36
C SER A 268 10.55 8.00 8.88
N GLN A 269 10.35 7.86 10.20
CA GLN A 269 9.05 8.07 10.85
C GLN A 269 8.39 9.39 10.39
N SER A 270 9.19 10.46 10.31
CA SER A 270 8.75 11.77 9.82
C SER A 270 8.34 11.83 8.35
N SER A 271 8.87 10.98 7.47
CA SER A 271 8.47 10.95 6.06
C SER A 271 7.18 10.16 5.88
N ILE A 272 6.99 9.00 6.54
CA ILE A 272 5.72 8.28 6.46
C ILE A 272 4.56 9.03 7.15
N ASP A 273 4.79 9.72 8.29
CA ASP A 273 3.77 10.58 8.91
C ASP A 273 3.36 11.75 7.97
N VAL A 274 4.30 12.35 7.24
CA VAL A 274 3.98 13.36 6.21
C VAL A 274 3.25 12.73 5.03
N ALA A 275 3.66 11.54 4.56
CA ALA A 275 3.05 10.86 3.42
C ALA A 275 1.57 10.55 3.68
N VAL A 276 1.23 9.96 4.83
CA VAL A 276 -0.16 9.64 5.19
C VAL A 276 -1.03 10.91 5.32
N LYS A 277 -0.46 12.03 5.77
CA LYS A 277 -1.16 13.34 5.81
C LYS A 277 -1.32 13.98 4.42
N ALA A 278 -0.28 13.94 3.59
CA ALA A 278 -0.20 14.67 2.31
C ALA A 278 -0.84 13.92 1.13
N VAL A 279 -0.91 12.59 1.16
CA VAL A 279 -1.56 11.78 0.11
C VAL A 279 -3.07 12.03 0.07
N ARG A 280 -3.66 12.05 -1.12
CA ARG A 280 -5.11 12.19 -1.31
C ARG A 280 -5.89 10.95 -0.87
N PRO A 281 -7.21 11.08 -0.63
CA PRO A 281 -8.11 9.92 -0.62
C PRO A 281 -8.00 9.11 -1.93
N GLY A 282 -7.84 7.79 -1.81
CA GLY A 282 -7.58 6.85 -2.91
C GLY A 282 -6.20 6.99 -3.57
N GLY A 283 -5.26 7.70 -2.95
CA GLY A 283 -3.89 7.89 -3.47
C GLY A 283 -2.95 6.76 -3.05
N MET A 284 -1.73 6.79 -3.60
CA MET A 284 -0.68 5.80 -3.28
C MET A 284 0.48 6.44 -2.51
N ILE A 285 1.04 5.69 -1.56
CA ILE A 285 2.39 5.91 -1.03
C ILE A 285 3.29 4.83 -1.65
N MET A 286 4.41 5.21 -2.25
CA MET A 286 5.41 4.30 -2.82
C MET A 286 6.70 4.40 -2.01
N ASN A 287 7.02 3.36 -1.24
CA ASN A 287 8.29 3.28 -0.53
C ASN A 287 9.39 2.76 -1.45
N VAL A 288 10.49 3.54 -1.54
CA VAL A 288 11.72 3.22 -2.27
C VAL A 288 12.93 3.33 -1.32
N ALA A 289 12.70 3.50 -0.03
CA ALA A 289 13.73 3.67 0.98
C ALA A 289 13.98 2.39 1.78
N ALA A 290 15.25 2.15 2.12
CA ALA A 290 15.63 1.24 3.20
C ALA A 290 15.44 1.94 4.56
N TRP A 291 14.99 1.20 5.57
CA TRP A 291 14.61 1.75 6.87
C TRP A 291 15.59 1.34 7.96
N ALA A 292 16.14 2.33 8.68
CA ALA A 292 17.08 2.06 9.78
C ALA A 292 16.39 1.44 11.02
N GLN A 293 15.09 1.67 11.19
CA GLN A 293 14.22 1.07 12.20
C GLN A 293 12.78 0.98 11.64
N PRO A 294 11.98 -0.04 12.01
CA PRO A 294 10.56 -0.12 11.68
C PRO A 294 9.76 1.10 12.19
N PRO A 295 9.02 1.84 11.34
CA PRO A 295 8.14 2.93 11.77
C PRO A 295 6.82 2.44 12.36
N THR A 296 6.18 3.30 13.15
CA THR A 296 4.74 3.21 13.43
C THR A 296 3.94 3.89 12.33
N ILE A 297 2.84 3.29 11.88
CA ILE A 297 2.04 3.81 10.76
C ILE A 297 0.57 3.98 11.17
N ASP A 298 -0.03 5.11 10.77
CA ASP A 298 -1.45 5.40 11.05
C ASP A 298 -2.38 4.70 10.05
N LEU A 299 -2.62 3.41 10.28
CA LEU A 299 -3.50 2.61 9.43
C LEU A 299 -4.97 3.07 9.47
N ASN A 300 -5.41 3.74 10.54
CA ASN A 300 -6.75 4.35 10.58
C ASN A 300 -6.83 5.52 9.58
N ALA A 301 -5.85 6.44 9.60
CA ALA A 301 -5.80 7.54 8.65
C ALA A 301 -5.62 7.05 7.19
N MET A 302 -4.86 5.97 6.98
CA MET A 302 -4.78 5.30 5.68
C MET A 302 -6.10 4.63 5.28
N MET A 303 -6.85 4.05 6.21
CA MET A 303 -8.18 3.45 5.96
C MET A 303 -9.22 4.51 5.59
N PHE A 304 -9.36 5.59 6.38
CA PHE A 304 -10.30 6.68 6.08
C PHE A 304 -10.00 7.37 4.74
N LYS A 305 -8.73 7.33 4.29
CA LYS A 305 -8.33 7.78 2.96
C LYS A 305 -8.23 6.66 1.92
N GLU A 306 -8.54 5.40 2.25
CA GLU A 306 -8.40 4.24 1.35
C GLU A 306 -7.03 4.07 0.67
N VAL A 307 -5.96 4.55 1.31
CA VAL A 307 -4.59 4.64 0.77
C VAL A 307 -3.99 3.25 0.55
N THR A 308 -3.22 3.14 -0.52
CA THR A 308 -2.37 1.97 -0.79
C THR A 308 -0.90 2.33 -0.54
N LEU A 309 -0.20 1.54 0.26
CA LEU A 309 1.25 1.57 0.40
C LEU A 309 1.86 0.47 -0.48
N GLY A 310 2.47 0.88 -1.58
CA GLY A 310 3.30 0.04 -2.43
C GLY A 310 4.78 0.14 -2.05
N ASN A 311 5.55 -0.87 -2.43
CA ASN A 311 7.01 -0.90 -2.27
C ASN A 311 7.67 -1.20 -3.63
N SER A 312 8.90 -0.71 -3.84
CA SER A 312 9.73 -1.02 -5.02
C SER A 312 11.18 -1.14 -4.55
N ILE A 313 11.78 -2.33 -4.63
CA ILE A 313 13.12 -2.58 -4.08
C ILE A 313 14.24 -2.21 -5.07
N ILE A 314 14.22 -2.81 -6.25
CA ILE A 314 15.20 -2.59 -7.31
C ILE A 314 14.57 -2.95 -8.66
N TYR A 315 15.16 -2.51 -9.77
CA TYR A 315 14.74 -2.82 -11.14
C TYR A 315 15.00 -4.30 -11.50
N SER A 316 14.50 -4.74 -12.65
CA SER A 316 14.80 -6.05 -13.25
C SER A 316 15.38 -5.88 -14.66
N ASN A 317 14.63 -5.30 -15.61
CA ASN A 317 15.10 -5.07 -16.99
C ASN A 317 14.49 -3.82 -17.64
N GLU A 318 14.32 -2.76 -16.85
CA GLU A 318 13.84 -1.45 -17.29
C GLU A 318 14.90 -0.68 -18.12
N HIS A 319 16.15 -1.16 -18.13
CA HIS A 319 17.31 -0.55 -18.82
C HIS A 319 17.06 -0.16 -20.30
N PRO A 320 16.44 -1.00 -21.17
CA PRO A 320 16.22 -0.63 -22.58
C PRO A 320 15.24 0.54 -22.76
N GLU A 321 14.17 0.60 -21.96
CA GLU A 321 13.19 1.69 -21.98
C GLU A 321 13.86 3.03 -21.62
N ILE A 322 14.73 2.99 -20.61
CA ILE A 322 15.47 4.15 -20.11
C ILE A 322 16.50 4.64 -21.12
N LEU A 323 17.27 3.72 -21.73
CA LEU A 323 18.25 4.06 -22.77
C LEU A 323 17.57 4.69 -24.00
N GLN A 324 16.37 4.23 -24.38
CA GLN A 324 15.56 4.89 -25.40
C GLN A 324 15.14 6.31 -24.94
N ALA A 325 14.59 6.47 -23.74
CA ALA A 325 14.18 7.78 -23.22
C ALA A 325 15.36 8.78 -23.10
N MET A 326 16.56 8.30 -22.75
CA MET A 326 17.79 9.09 -22.75
C MET A 326 18.22 9.47 -24.17
N ALA A 327 18.15 8.56 -25.14
CA ALA A 327 18.46 8.84 -26.55
C ALA A 327 17.45 9.82 -27.21
N GLU A 328 16.18 9.76 -26.81
CA GLU A 328 15.13 10.72 -27.19
C GLU A 328 15.28 12.09 -26.49
N GLY A 329 16.26 12.28 -25.61
CA GLY A 329 16.49 13.54 -24.91
C GLY A 329 15.41 13.88 -23.87
N ARG A 330 14.66 12.89 -23.35
CA ARG A 330 13.55 13.08 -22.39
C ARG A 330 13.99 13.56 -21.01
N PHE A 331 15.29 13.57 -20.74
CA PHE A 331 15.88 13.96 -19.48
C PHE A 331 16.85 15.11 -19.68
N HIS A 332 16.96 16.00 -18.69
CA HIS A 332 17.71 17.25 -18.82
C HIS A 332 18.72 17.41 -17.69
N ASN A 333 19.93 17.86 -18.04
CA ASN A 333 20.99 18.20 -17.09
C ASN A 333 21.45 17.05 -16.16
N LEU A 334 21.20 15.77 -16.49
CA LEU A 334 21.51 14.63 -15.59
C LEU A 334 22.96 14.59 -15.09
N GLU A 335 23.92 15.14 -15.84
CA GLU A 335 25.32 15.22 -15.39
C GLU A 335 25.54 16.10 -14.15
N SER A 336 24.68 17.08 -13.85
CA SER A 336 24.81 17.91 -12.63
C SER A 336 24.46 17.15 -11.33
N LEU A 337 23.94 15.93 -11.43
CA LEU A 337 23.82 15.01 -10.29
C LEU A 337 25.19 14.57 -9.78
N ILE A 338 26.21 14.59 -10.66
CA ILE A 338 27.56 14.15 -10.39
C ILE A 338 28.32 15.27 -9.67
N THR A 339 28.15 15.34 -8.35
CA THR A 339 28.65 16.41 -7.49
C THR A 339 30.14 16.31 -7.16
N ARG A 340 30.69 15.10 -7.22
CA ARG A 340 32.13 14.85 -7.08
C ARG A 340 32.52 13.68 -7.96
N ARG A 341 33.74 13.73 -8.46
CA ARG A 341 34.32 12.66 -9.22
C ARG A 341 35.74 12.34 -8.70
N VAL A 342 36.02 11.05 -8.48
CA VAL A 342 37.20 10.59 -7.69
C VAL A 342 37.93 9.42 -8.36
N GLY A 343 39.25 9.33 -8.21
CA GLY A 343 40.01 8.15 -8.64
C GLY A 343 39.75 6.93 -7.74
N LEU A 344 40.16 5.74 -8.15
CA LEU A 344 40.04 4.52 -7.33
C LEU A 344 40.86 4.64 -6.04
N GLU A 345 42.04 5.24 -6.12
CA GLU A 345 42.91 5.62 -5.00
C GLU A 345 42.27 6.58 -3.99
N ASP A 346 41.25 7.34 -4.40
CA ASP A 346 40.55 8.31 -3.57
C ASP A 346 39.20 7.79 -3.02
N PHE A 347 38.79 6.58 -3.40
CA PHE A 347 37.43 6.07 -3.17
C PHE A 347 37.02 6.04 -1.69
N LEU A 348 37.87 5.56 -0.79
CA LEU A 348 37.50 5.42 0.62
C LEU A 348 37.31 6.78 1.30
N GLU A 349 38.28 7.69 1.15
CA GLU A 349 38.25 9.00 1.81
C GLU A 349 37.32 10.00 1.10
N LYS A 350 37.47 10.17 -0.22
CA LYS A 350 36.74 11.21 -0.98
C LYS A 350 35.44 10.70 -1.60
N GLY A 351 35.19 9.40 -1.58
CA GLY A 351 33.94 8.74 -2.01
C GLY A 351 33.07 8.31 -0.81
N ILE A 352 33.36 7.15 -0.21
CA ILE A 352 32.57 6.54 0.88
C ILE A 352 32.48 7.48 2.09
N LYS A 353 33.62 7.90 2.67
CA LYS A 353 33.62 8.77 3.85
C LYS A 353 33.07 10.17 3.55
N ALA A 354 33.23 10.68 2.33
CA ALA A 354 32.56 11.90 1.90
C ALA A 354 31.03 11.76 1.85
N LEU A 355 30.48 10.67 1.30
CA LEU A 355 29.03 10.40 1.34
C LEU A 355 28.51 10.08 2.75
N LEU A 356 29.36 9.67 3.68
CA LEU A 356 29.00 9.50 5.09
C LEU A 356 29.03 10.83 5.87
N ASN A 357 29.99 11.72 5.60
CA ASN A 357 30.27 12.89 6.44
C ASN A 357 29.84 14.21 5.78
N GLU A 358 30.22 14.43 4.52
CA GLU A 358 29.92 15.63 3.71
C GLU A 358 28.53 15.54 3.03
N LYS A 359 27.52 15.02 3.74
CA LYS A 359 26.21 14.62 3.16
C LYS A 359 25.39 15.74 2.49
N ASP A 360 25.72 17.02 2.68
CA ASP A 360 25.08 18.12 1.96
C ASP A 360 25.80 18.51 0.66
N GLU A 361 27.11 18.25 0.60
CA GLU A 361 27.94 18.55 -0.57
C GLU A 361 27.70 17.55 -1.70
N HIS A 362 27.44 16.27 -1.36
CA HIS A 362 27.38 15.19 -2.34
C HIS A 362 25.98 14.64 -2.57
N VAL A 363 25.67 14.39 -3.86
CA VAL A 363 24.46 13.69 -4.32
C VAL A 363 24.88 12.41 -5.03
N LYS A 364 25.47 12.50 -6.23
CA LYS A 364 26.16 11.36 -6.84
C LYS A 364 27.66 11.60 -6.87
N ILE A 365 28.41 10.70 -6.24
CA ILE A 365 29.84 10.57 -6.53
C ILE A 365 29.97 9.49 -7.61
N LEU A 366 30.69 9.80 -8.69
CA LEU A 366 31.19 8.77 -9.59
C LEU A 366 32.69 8.55 -9.32
N VAL A 367 33.09 7.29 -9.27
CA VAL A 367 34.49 6.89 -9.43
C VAL A 367 34.81 6.97 -10.93
N HIS A 368 35.92 7.61 -11.28
CA HIS A 368 36.00 8.43 -12.50
C HIS A 368 37.40 8.54 -13.13
N THR A 369 37.49 9.41 -14.17
CA THR A 369 38.70 10.20 -14.48
C THR A 369 38.61 11.76 -14.82
N PHE A 370 37.46 12.54 -14.88
CA PHE A 370 37.36 14.08 -14.99
C PHE A 370 35.95 14.81 -14.65
N ASP A 371 35.77 16.16 -14.37
CA ASP A 371 34.58 16.81 -13.60
C ASP A 371 33.97 18.29 -13.89
N LEU A 372 32.72 18.69 -13.43
CA LEU A 372 32.04 20.07 -13.19
C LEU A 372 30.42 20.21 -13.10
N SER A 373 29.77 21.36 -12.63
CA SER A 373 28.25 21.73 -12.52
C SER A 373 27.90 23.28 -12.19
N SER A 374 26.72 23.97 -11.87
CA SER A 374 25.18 23.87 -11.69
C SER A 374 24.39 25.28 -11.37
N GLN A 375 23.00 25.49 -11.40
CA GLN A 375 22.16 26.76 -11.01
C GLN A 375 20.52 26.78 -10.97
N PHE A 376 19.77 27.81 -10.39
CA PHE A 376 18.47 27.90 -9.52
C PHE A 376 16.97 28.37 -10.01
N ALA A 377 15.79 28.25 -9.25
CA ALA A 377 14.33 28.79 -9.54
C ALA A 377 13.08 28.83 -8.46
N PRO A 378 11.82 29.44 -8.63
CA PRO A 378 10.62 29.68 -7.65
C PRO A 378 9.02 29.53 -8.05
N ALA A 379 7.92 29.81 -7.18
CA ALA A 379 6.40 29.46 -7.36
C ALA A 379 5.07 30.35 -6.83
N PRO A 380 3.83 29.92 -6.27
CA PRO A 380 2.34 30.37 -6.58
C PRO A 380 1.16 30.71 -5.48
N HIS A 381 -0.24 30.47 -5.64
CA HIS A 381 -1.52 30.35 -4.69
C HIS A 381 -2.84 31.32 -4.74
N GLN A 382 -4.11 31.26 -4.12
CA GLN A 382 -5.30 30.32 -3.66
C GLN A 382 -6.66 31.06 -3.05
N LEU A 383 -7.91 30.73 -2.45
CA LEU A 383 -8.91 29.74 -1.70
C LEU A 383 -10.51 30.17 -1.76
N HIS A 384 -11.73 29.82 -1.11
CA HIS A 384 -12.51 28.88 -0.12
C HIS A 384 -14.17 29.02 0.01
N PRO A 385 -15.07 28.17 0.74
CA PRO A 385 -16.64 28.10 0.77
C PRO A 385 -17.59 27.80 2.09
N CYS A 386 -18.99 27.55 2.07
CA CYS A 386 -20.10 27.54 3.21
C CYS A 386 -21.35 26.46 3.36
N VAL A 387 -22.55 26.66 4.11
CA VAL A 387 -23.55 25.67 4.84
C VAL A 387 -25.20 25.84 4.91
N CYS A 388 -26.10 25.01 5.65
CA CYS A 388 -27.69 24.90 5.69
C CYS A 388 -28.57 24.31 6.97
N THR A 389 -29.97 24.09 7.00
CA THR A 389 -30.98 23.76 8.19
C THR A 389 -32.42 22.95 8.03
N SER A 390 -33.40 22.73 9.04
CA SER A 390 -34.60 21.70 9.10
C SER A 390 -35.83 21.71 10.20
N ALA A 391 -36.70 20.63 10.42
CA ALA A 391 -37.68 20.30 11.58
C ALA A 391 -38.41 18.85 11.64
N LEU A 392 -38.93 18.34 12.82
CA LEU A 392 -40.00 17.28 13.14
C LEU A 392 -39.71 16.04 14.12
N GLU A 393 -40.74 15.36 14.75
CA GLU A 393 -40.67 14.56 16.04
C GLU A 393 -41.44 13.15 16.20
N MET A 394 -40.81 11.96 16.54
CA MET A 394 -41.38 10.58 16.86
C MET A 394 -40.76 9.69 18.03
N LYS A 395 -40.11 8.50 17.83
CA LYS A 395 -39.51 7.51 18.81
C LYS A 395 -38.28 6.69 18.30
N ALA A 396 -37.20 6.49 19.10
CA ALA A 396 -35.93 5.81 18.72
C ALA A 396 -34.92 5.49 19.88
N ILE A 397 -33.89 4.66 19.63
CA ILE A 397 -32.67 4.55 20.47
C ILE A 397 -31.66 5.67 20.10
N ARG A 398 -31.19 6.42 21.10
CA ARG A 398 -30.22 7.54 20.92
C ARG A 398 -28.93 7.38 21.70
N TYR A 399 -27.83 7.85 21.12
CA TYR A 399 -26.53 8.05 21.75
C TYR A 399 -26.40 9.49 22.26
N TYR A 400 -26.23 9.66 23.58
CA TYR A 400 -25.99 10.94 24.25
C TYR A 400 -24.49 11.22 24.46
N GLY A 401 -23.70 10.17 24.64
CA GLY A 401 -22.26 10.23 24.90
C GLY A 401 -21.72 8.89 25.39
N PRO A 402 -20.43 8.82 25.77
CA PRO A 402 -19.80 7.59 26.22
C PRO A 402 -20.57 6.93 27.39
N GLU A 403 -20.88 5.66 27.20
CA GLU A 403 -21.71 4.77 28.03
C GLU A 403 -23.16 5.24 28.29
N ASP A 404 -23.62 6.29 27.60
CA ASP A 404 -24.96 6.89 27.72
C ASP A 404 -25.76 6.74 26.42
N VAL A 405 -26.50 5.63 26.33
CA VAL A 405 -27.44 5.30 25.24
C VAL A 405 -28.80 4.97 25.85
N ARG A 406 -29.86 5.52 25.26
CA ARG A 406 -31.23 5.50 25.82
C ARG A 406 -32.27 5.15 24.77
N LEU A 407 -33.43 4.68 25.21
CA LEU A 407 -34.65 4.59 24.40
C LEU A 407 -35.50 5.83 24.69
N ASP A 408 -35.78 6.62 23.67
CA ASP A 408 -36.48 7.90 23.77
C ASP A 408 -37.69 8.00 22.82
N GLU A 409 -38.58 8.93 23.14
CA GLU A 409 -39.45 9.57 22.14
C GLU A 409 -38.68 10.76 21.53
N VAL A 410 -38.54 10.80 20.19
CA VAL A 410 -37.64 11.67 19.38
C VAL A 410 -38.39 12.58 18.39
N PRO A 411 -37.78 13.26 17.38
CA PRO A 411 -37.12 12.82 16.11
C PRO A 411 -37.94 12.21 14.92
N GLU A 412 -38.98 12.82 14.31
CA GLU A 412 -39.71 12.24 13.13
C GLU A 412 -39.12 12.71 11.81
N PRO A 413 -38.90 11.76 10.90
CA PRO A 413 -38.93 12.07 9.51
C PRO A 413 -40.36 12.02 8.92
N ALA A 414 -40.93 13.21 8.70
CA ALA A 414 -41.90 13.38 7.61
C ALA A 414 -41.23 13.03 6.26
N VAL A 415 -42.00 12.52 5.29
CA VAL A 415 -41.43 12.06 4.02
C VAL A 415 -41.23 13.22 3.05
N GLY A 416 -39.98 13.56 2.75
CA GLY A 416 -39.65 14.50 1.68
C GLY A 416 -39.88 13.92 0.28
N PRO A 417 -39.97 14.74 -0.77
CA PRO A 417 -40.48 14.32 -2.08
C PRO A 417 -39.76 13.13 -2.74
N ALA A 418 -38.43 13.02 -2.58
CA ALA A 418 -37.61 11.94 -3.14
C ALA A 418 -37.18 10.90 -2.07
N GLN A 419 -37.97 10.77 -1.00
CA GLN A 419 -37.67 9.88 0.12
C GLN A 419 -38.77 8.83 0.33
N ILE A 420 -38.43 7.78 1.07
CA ILE A 420 -39.34 6.69 1.45
C ILE A 420 -39.33 6.50 2.97
N LYS A 421 -40.48 6.21 3.59
CA LYS A 421 -40.55 5.76 4.98
C LYS A 421 -40.51 4.24 5.03
N ILE A 422 -39.56 3.70 5.77
CA ILE A 422 -39.38 2.27 6.01
C ILE A 422 -39.78 2.00 7.45
N LYS A 423 -40.70 1.06 7.67
CA LYS A 423 -40.87 0.46 9.00
C LYS A 423 -39.77 -0.58 9.17
N ILE A 424 -38.91 -0.40 10.17
CA ILE A 424 -37.80 -1.33 10.41
C ILE A 424 -38.35 -2.68 10.89
N ALA A 425 -37.73 -3.76 10.42
CA ALA A 425 -37.97 -5.11 10.91
C ALA A 425 -36.76 -5.68 11.66
N TRP A 426 -35.55 -5.42 11.17
CA TRP A 426 -34.31 -5.85 11.81
C TRP A 426 -33.18 -4.82 11.60
N CYS A 427 -32.46 -4.49 12.67
CA CYS A 427 -31.17 -3.80 12.64
C CYS A 427 -30.10 -4.64 13.33
N GLY A 428 -28.97 -4.89 12.67
CA GLY A 428 -27.81 -5.53 13.28
C GLY A 428 -27.05 -4.60 14.23
N ILE A 429 -26.30 -5.20 15.16
CA ILE A 429 -25.29 -4.49 15.96
C ILE A 429 -23.92 -4.68 15.30
N CYS A 430 -23.29 -3.57 14.93
CA CYS A 430 -21.93 -3.51 14.40
C CYS A 430 -20.89 -3.37 15.53
N GLY A 431 -19.62 -3.65 15.22
CA GLY A 431 -18.51 -3.27 16.11
C GLY A 431 -18.46 -1.76 16.33
N THR A 432 -18.80 -0.97 15.31
CA THR A 432 -18.86 0.50 15.37
C THR A 432 -19.84 1.02 16.41
N ASP A 433 -20.96 0.33 16.66
CA ASP A 433 -21.91 0.74 17.70
C ASP A 433 -21.33 0.51 19.11
N LEU A 434 -20.49 -0.52 19.30
CA LEU A 434 -19.78 -0.77 20.56
C LEU A 434 -18.65 0.24 20.78
N HIS A 435 -17.88 0.57 19.73
CA HIS A 435 -16.86 1.62 19.77
C HIS A 435 -17.52 2.97 20.11
N THR A 436 -18.65 3.27 19.47
CA THR A 436 -19.46 4.47 19.76
C THR A 436 -19.94 4.47 21.21
N PHE A 437 -20.49 3.36 21.71
CA PHE A 437 -20.90 3.23 23.11
C PHE A 437 -19.74 3.51 24.08
N HIS A 438 -18.51 3.05 23.82
CA HIS A 438 -17.35 3.34 24.68
C HIS A 438 -16.69 4.71 24.41
N GLY A 439 -17.23 5.54 23.52
CA GLY A 439 -16.67 6.86 23.18
C GLY A 439 -15.50 6.84 22.20
N GLU A 440 -15.17 5.67 21.61
CA GLU A 440 -14.15 5.47 20.58
C GLU A 440 -14.68 5.89 19.19
N VAL A 441 -15.31 7.08 19.11
CA VAL A 441 -15.99 7.57 17.91
C VAL A 441 -15.02 8.16 16.87
N PRO A 442 -15.22 7.90 15.56
CA PRO A 442 -14.51 8.60 14.50
C PRO A 442 -14.72 10.12 14.55
N ALA A 443 -13.69 10.91 14.20
CA ALA A 443 -13.68 12.38 14.36
C ALA A 443 -14.70 13.16 13.50
N TYR A 444 -15.45 12.48 12.62
CA TYR A 444 -16.59 13.04 11.92
C TYR A 444 -17.90 12.96 12.73
N VAL A 445 -18.08 11.98 13.62
CA VAL A 445 -19.28 11.83 14.46
C VAL A 445 -19.55 13.13 15.25
N PRO A 446 -20.81 13.61 15.32
CA PRO A 446 -21.14 14.84 16.05
C PRO A 446 -20.85 14.70 17.55
N THR A 447 -20.64 15.83 18.22
CA THR A 447 -20.61 15.91 19.68
C THR A 447 -21.82 16.72 20.18
N ALA A 448 -21.98 16.83 21.49
CA ALA A 448 -22.98 17.74 22.09
C ALA A 448 -22.67 19.24 21.85
N THR A 449 -21.48 19.59 21.34
CA THR A 449 -21.02 20.98 21.14
C THR A 449 -20.53 21.31 19.73
N LYS A 450 -20.29 20.29 18.90
CA LYS A 450 -19.85 20.40 17.51
C LYS A 450 -20.84 19.63 16.62
N PRO A 451 -21.67 20.32 15.81
CA PRO A 451 -22.55 19.64 14.87
C PRO A 451 -21.76 18.92 13.78
N HIS A 452 -22.33 17.85 13.24
CA HIS A 452 -21.79 17.15 12.09
C HIS A 452 -21.85 18.07 10.84
N PRO A 453 -20.76 18.21 10.05
CA PRO A 453 -20.62 19.28 9.06
C PRO A 453 -21.57 19.20 7.84
N ILE A 454 -22.39 18.15 7.73
CA ILE A 454 -23.30 17.93 6.59
C ILE A 454 -24.77 17.88 7.04
N THR A 455 -25.08 17.12 8.09
CA THR A 455 -26.44 17.00 8.64
C THR A 455 -26.82 18.17 9.57
N GLY A 456 -25.83 18.84 10.16
CA GLY A 456 -26.04 19.93 11.12
C GLY A 456 -26.44 19.47 12.53
N GLU A 457 -26.63 18.16 12.74
CA GLU A 457 -27.04 17.59 14.02
C GLU A 457 -25.89 17.56 15.04
N THR A 458 -26.21 17.82 16.32
CA THR A 458 -25.39 17.49 17.49
C THR A 458 -25.89 16.20 18.14
N LEU A 459 -25.15 15.66 19.12
CA LEU A 459 -25.73 14.68 20.03
C LEU A 459 -26.94 15.29 20.79
N PRO A 460 -27.99 14.51 21.09
CA PRO A 460 -28.10 13.06 20.88
C PRO A 460 -28.63 12.64 19.50
N VAL A 461 -27.95 11.70 18.84
CA VAL A 461 -28.31 11.14 17.53
C VAL A 461 -28.84 9.70 17.63
N ILE A 462 -29.62 9.26 16.63
CA ILE A 462 -30.17 7.90 16.55
C ILE A 462 -29.08 6.94 16.03
N LEU A 463 -29.05 5.71 16.55
CA LEU A 463 -28.06 4.68 16.17
C LEU A 463 -28.58 3.64 15.16
N GLY A 464 -27.65 2.84 14.62
CA GLY A 464 -27.90 1.63 13.84
C GLY A 464 -27.81 1.82 12.33
N HIS A 465 -26.84 1.17 11.69
CA HIS A 465 -26.56 1.28 10.25
C HIS A 465 -26.85 -0.01 9.46
N GLU A 466 -26.94 -1.17 10.13
CA GLU A 466 -27.08 -2.50 9.50
C GLU A 466 -28.56 -2.96 9.40
N PHE A 467 -29.43 -2.27 8.66
CA PHE A 467 -30.89 -2.48 8.78
C PHE A 467 -31.67 -2.84 7.51
N SER A 468 -32.85 -3.41 7.74
CA SER A 468 -33.86 -3.73 6.73
C SER A 468 -35.28 -3.53 7.27
N GLY A 469 -36.24 -3.36 6.37
CA GLY A 469 -37.64 -3.17 6.73
C GLY A 469 -38.54 -3.11 5.51
N THR A 470 -39.83 -2.85 5.75
CA THR A 470 -40.85 -2.76 4.71
C THR A 470 -41.20 -1.30 4.45
N ILE A 471 -41.31 -0.88 3.18
CA ILE A 471 -41.75 0.46 2.81
C ILE A 471 -43.21 0.67 3.25
N VAL A 472 -43.49 1.74 4.00
CA VAL A 472 -44.85 2.12 4.44
C VAL A 472 -45.36 3.42 3.78
N GLU A 473 -44.47 4.28 3.31
CA GLU A 473 -44.82 5.60 2.74
C GLU A 473 -43.81 5.98 1.64
N LEU A 474 -44.25 6.69 0.60
CA LEU A 474 -43.44 7.12 -0.54
C LEU A 474 -43.70 8.60 -0.83
N GLY A 475 -42.63 9.40 -0.98
CA GLY A 475 -42.71 10.77 -1.47
C GLY A 475 -43.20 10.86 -2.93
N ASP A 476 -43.67 12.04 -3.31
CA ASP A 476 -44.31 12.28 -4.62
C ASP A 476 -43.38 12.09 -5.84
N HIS A 477 -42.06 12.22 -5.65
CA HIS A 477 -41.06 12.12 -6.72
C HIS A 477 -40.36 10.76 -6.80
N VAL A 478 -40.70 9.79 -5.93
CA VAL A 478 -40.02 8.49 -5.88
C VAL A 478 -40.31 7.64 -7.12
N ASP A 479 -39.31 6.92 -7.64
CA ASP A 479 -39.48 6.00 -8.77
C ASP A 479 -40.36 4.78 -8.42
N ARG A 480 -41.65 4.92 -8.71
CA ARG A 480 -42.69 3.88 -8.55
C ARG A 480 -42.56 2.71 -9.52
N SER A 481 -41.61 2.72 -10.46
CA SER A 481 -41.25 1.53 -11.26
C SER A 481 -40.25 0.62 -10.53
N ARG A 482 -39.56 1.17 -9.52
CA ARG A 482 -38.51 0.50 -8.74
C ARG A 482 -38.94 0.16 -7.31
N LEU A 483 -39.70 1.05 -6.66
CA LEU A 483 -40.12 0.93 -5.26
C LEU A 483 -41.64 1.11 -5.08
N SER A 484 -42.21 0.34 -4.15
CA SER A 484 -43.64 0.31 -3.84
C SER A 484 -43.91 0.12 -2.34
N VAL A 485 -45.07 0.58 -1.86
CA VAL A 485 -45.49 0.36 -0.46
C VAL A 485 -45.80 -1.13 -0.25
N GLY A 486 -45.32 -1.71 0.85
CA GLY A 486 -45.37 -3.14 1.13
C GLY A 486 -44.18 -3.95 0.59
N GLN A 487 -43.19 -3.28 -0.02
CA GLN A 487 -41.97 -3.91 -0.52
C GLN A 487 -40.87 -3.94 0.56
N ASP A 488 -40.21 -5.08 0.71
CA ASP A 488 -39.08 -5.24 1.63
C ASP A 488 -37.78 -4.71 1.01
N VAL A 489 -37.01 -3.97 1.82
CA VAL A 489 -35.77 -3.31 1.41
C VAL A 489 -34.66 -3.47 2.47
N THR A 490 -33.42 -3.47 1.99
CA THR A 490 -32.22 -3.11 2.77
C THR A 490 -31.75 -1.71 2.36
N VAL A 491 -30.93 -1.06 3.17
CA VAL A 491 -30.45 0.30 2.92
C VAL A 491 -28.92 0.35 2.92
N GLU A 492 -28.35 1.07 1.94
CA GLU A 492 -26.95 1.50 1.92
C GLU A 492 -26.82 2.76 2.81
N PRO A 493 -26.35 2.66 4.07
CA PRO A 493 -26.41 3.78 5.03
C PRO A 493 -25.35 4.85 4.76
N THR A 494 -24.41 4.58 3.85
CA THR A 494 -23.30 5.46 3.46
C THR A 494 -23.76 6.51 2.46
N VAL A 495 -23.68 7.78 2.84
CA VAL A 495 -24.14 8.92 2.05
C VAL A 495 -22.96 9.81 1.67
N TYR A 496 -22.96 10.30 0.43
CA TYR A 496 -21.89 11.08 -0.18
C TYR A 496 -22.46 12.35 -0.83
N CYS A 497 -21.63 13.39 -1.01
CA CYS A 497 -22.11 14.69 -1.51
C CYS A 497 -22.59 14.71 -2.97
N GLY A 498 -22.33 13.66 -3.76
CA GLY A 498 -22.85 13.47 -5.12
C GLY A 498 -22.31 14.44 -6.18
N LYS A 499 -21.43 15.37 -5.83
CA LYS A 499 -20.93 16.39 -6.77
C LYS A 499 -19.92 15.79 -7.77
N HIS A 500 -20.04 16.13 -9.04
CA HIS A 500 -19.14 15.65 -10.10
C HIS A 500 -17.68 16.11 -9.98
N ASP A 501 -17.42 17.22 -9.27
CA ASP A 501 -16.08 17.75 -8.99
C ASP A 501 -15.41 17.10 -7.75
N CYS A 502 -16.18 16.37 -6.94
CA CYS A 502 -15.66 15.64 -5.80
C CYS A 502 -14.98 14.35 -6.26
N LEU A 503 -13.68 14.23 -6.00
CA LEU A 503 -12.85 13.07 -6.36
C LEU A 503 -13.52 11.72 -6.05
N GLY A 504 -14.05 11.54 -4.83
CA GLY A 504 -14.75 10.31 -4.44
C GLY A 504 -16.14 10.14 -5.08
N CYS A 505 -16.85 11.21 -5.44
CA CYS A 505 -18.17 11.08 -6.07
C CYS A 505 -18.11 11.00 -7.61
N SER A 506 -16.95 11.27 -8.21
CA SER A 506 -16.75 11.25 -9.67
C SER A 506 -16.88 9.86 -10.30
N ASP A 507 -16.66 8.79 -9.52
CA ASP A 507 -16.87 7.39 -9.92
C ASP A 507 -17.62 6.64 -8.80
N PRO A 508 -18.58 5.75 -9.10
CA PRO A 508 -19.31 5.00 -8.06
C PRO A 508 -18.40 4.20 -7.12
N THR A 509 -17.29 3.67 -7.62
CA THR A 509 -16.37 2.83 -6.85
C THR A 509 -15.49 3.63 -5.89
N THR A 510 -15.28 4.93 -6.10
CA THR A 510 -14.46 5.79 -5.22
C THR A 510 -15.26 6.51 -4.14
N ARG A 511 -16.58 6.33 -4.06
CA ARG A 511 -17.49 7.05 -3.13
C ARG A 511 -17.08 7.03 -1.65
N PRO A 512 -16.54 5.95 -1.05
CA PRO A 512 -16.02 5.96 0.32
C PRO A 512 -14.86 6.94 0.56
N GLN A 513 -14.20 7.44 -0.49
CA GLN A 513 -13.15 8.47 -0.44
C GLN A 513 -13.70 9.91 -0.46
N CYS A 514 -15.02 10.08 -0.43
CA CYS A 514 -15.65 11.39 -0.35
C CYS A 514 -15.24 12.09 0.97
N PRO A 515 -14.65 13.30 0.94
CA PRO A 515 -14.37 14.07 2.17
C PRO A 515 -15.66 14.56 2.87
N ASN A 516 -16.82 14.35 2.22
CA ASN A 516 -18.16 14.56 2.75
C ASN A 516 -18.93 13.22 2.79
N LEU A 517 -18.25 12.12 3.12
CA LEU A 517 -18.87 10.84 3.51
C LEU A 517 -19.52 11.01 4.88
N TRP A 518 -20.72 10.47 5.05
CA TRP A 518 -21.35 10.27 6.35
C TRP A 518 -22.19 8.99 6.36
N ILE A 519 -22.59 8.54 7.56
CA ILE A 519 -23.26 7.26 7.76
C ILE A 519 -24.56 7.49 8.57
N LEU A 520 -25.69 7.09 8.01
CA LEU A 520 -26.99 7.02 8.68
C LEU A 520 -26.91 6.09 9.90
N GLY A 521 -27.53 6.46 11.02
CA GLY A 521 -27.41 5.71 12.27
C GLY A 521 -26.06 5.84 12.98
N LEU A 522 -25.29 6.89 12.64
CA LEU A 522 -24.04 7.24 13.31
C LEU A 522 -23.77 8.76 13.27
N CYS A 523 -24.08 9.43 12.16
CA CYS A 523 -23.77 10.85 11.93
C CYS A 523 -25.00 11.78 12.01
N GLY A 524 -26.13 11.25 12.48
CA GLY A 524 -27.47 11.85 12.31
C GLY A 524 -28.21 11.28 11.10
N GLY A 525 -29.31 11.94 10.71
CA GLY A 525 -30.18 11.56 9.60
C GLY A 525 -31.16 10.43 9.92
N GLY A 526 -31.36 10.10 11.21
CA GLY A 526 -32.05 8.88 11.64
C GLY A 526 -31.12 7.68 11.76
N GLY A 527 -31.69 6.49 11.99
CA GLY A 527 -30.97 5.22 12.11
C GLY A 527 -31.89 4.03 12.29
N GLY A 528 -31.37 2.82 12.10
CA GLY A 528 -32.12 1.56 12.13
C GLY A 528 -32.59 1.09 13.52
N LEU A 529 -32.11 1.69 14.62
CA LEU A 529 -32.59 1.37 15.97
C LEU A 529 -33.78 2.27 16.34
N SER A 530 -34.82 2.25 15.51
CA SER A 530 -36.07 3.00 15.67
C SER A 530 -37.22 2.30 14.94
N GLU A 531 -38.48 2.63 15.26
CA GLU A 531 -39.65 2.00 14.61
C GLU A 531 -39.71 2.30 13.10
N TYR A 532 -39.29 3.51 12.71
CA TYR A 532 -39.30 3.99 11.33
C TYR A 532 -38.02 4.76 11.03
N ILE A 533 -37.61 4.75 9.77
CA ILE A 533 -36.64 5.70 9.22
C ILE A 533 -37.17 6.24 7.89
N VAL A 534 -36.76 7.45 7.51
CA VAL A 534 -36.91 7.92 6.13
C VAL A 534 -35.54 8.11 5.53
N VAL A 535 -35.39 7.58 4.32
CA VAL A 535 -34.15 7.69 3.54
C VAL A 535 -34.47 8.19 2.14
N ASP A 536 -33.49 8.88 1.54
CA ASP A 536 -33.46 9.16 0.10
C ASP A 536 -33.60 7.85 -0.67
N GLU A 537 -34.48 7.80 -1.67
CA GLU A 537 -34.85 6.55 -2.34
C GLU A 537 -33.63 5.80 -2.92
N ARG A 538 -32.57 6.52 -3.32
CA ARG A 538 -31.37 5.95 -3.94
C ARG A 538 -30.54 5.09 -3.00
N LEU A 539 -30.80 5.14 -1.71
CA LEU A 539 -30.13 4.35 -0.67
C LEU A 539 -30.84 3.00 -0.44
N ALA A 540 -32.11 2.87 -0.84
CA ALA A 540 -32.91 1.67 -0.62
C ALA A 540 -32.80 0.68 -1.79
N HIS A 541 -32.46 -0.56 -1.45
CA HIS A 541 -32.32 -1.68 -2.38
C HIS A 541 -33.38 -2.74 -2.08
N ALA A 542 -34.17 -3.11 -3.11
CA ALA A 542 -35.23 -4.11 -2.99
C ALA A 542 -34.68 -5.50 -2.66
N LEU A 543 -35.25 -6.17 -1.66
CA LEU A 543 -34.88 -7.56 -1.36
C LEU A 543 -35.48 -8.51 -2.43
N PRO A 544 -34.68 -9.42 -3.01
CA PRO A 544 -35.20 -10.51 -3.83
C PRO A 544 -36.20 -11.38 -3.06
N PRO A 545 -37.24 -11.97 -3.69
CA PRO A 545 -38.31 -12.68 -2.97
C PRO A 545 -37.89 -13.89 -2.11
N ASN A 546 -36.66 -14.39 -2.28
CA ASN A 546 -36.07 -15.46 -1.45
C ASN A 546 -35.08 -14.96 -0.37
N VAL A 547 -34.85 -13.64 -0.26
CA VAL A 547 -34.01 -13.00 0.75
C VAL A 547 -34.90 -12.41 1.85
N SER A 548 -35.01 -13.10 2.98
CA SER A 548 -35.76 -12.61 4.16
C SER A 548 -35.13 -11.36 4.76
N LEU A 549 -35.94 -10.48 5.37
CA LEU A 549 -35.48 -9.26 6.08
C LEU A 549 -34.30 -9.51 7.04
N GLU A 550 -34.30 -10.62 7.81
CA GLU A 550 -33.14 -10.99 8.65
C GLU A 550 -31.80 -11.03 7.90
N LEU A 551 -31.81 -11.46 6.63
CA LEU A 551 -30.65 -11.49 5.75
C LEU A 551 -30.42 -10.14 5.06
N GLY A 552 -31.49 -9.36 4.82
CA GLY A 552 -31.42 -7.97 4.39
C GLY A 552 -30.61 -7.08 5.35
N ALA A 553 -30.75 -7.31 6.66
CA ALA A 553 -29.92 -6.65 7.69
C ALA A 553 -28.45 -7.11 7.70
N LEU A 554 -28.09 -8.22 7.04
CA LEU A 554 -26.70 -8.68 6.89
C LEU A 554 -26.01 -8.13 5.64
N VAL A 555 -26.72 -7.43 4.75
CA VAL A 555 -26.15 -6.94 3.49
C VAL A 555 -25.09 -5.86 3.74
N GLU A 556 -25.27 -5.01 4.77
CA GLU A 556 -24.30 -3.99 5.18
C GLU A 556 -22.92 -4.61 5.56
N PRO A 557 -22.80 -5.49 6.56
CA PRO A 557 -21.49 -6.02 6.95
C PRO A 557 -20.91 -6.98 5.90
N LEU A 558 -21.77 -7.58 5.06
CA LEU A 558 -21.36 -8.35 3.90
C LEU A 558 -20.80 -7.45 2.79
N ALA A 559 -21.31 -6.23 2.61
CA ALA A 559 -20.79 -5.26 1.64
C ALA A 559 -19.39 -4.76 2.01
N VAL A 560 -19.08 -4.63 3.30
CA VAL A 560 -17.70 -4.35 3.77
C VAL A 560 -16.74 -5.45 3.30
N ALA A 561 -17.14 -6.72 3.46
CA ALA A 561 -16.34 -7.86 3.00
C ALA A 561 -16.27 -7.96 1.46
N TRP A 562 -17.36 -7.64 0.77
CA TRP A 562 -17.46 -7.65 -0.69
C TRP A 562 -16.55 -6.61 -1.33
N ARG A 563 -16.59 -5.35 -0.86
CA ARG A 563 -15.67 -4.29 -1.31
C ARG A 563 -14.23 -4.67 -1.04
N ALA A 564 -13.91 -5.08 0.18
CA ALA A 564 -12.53 -5.43 0.55
C ALA A 564 -11.97 -6.56 -0.35
N THR A 565 -12.80 -7.56 -0.66
CA THR A 565 -12.43 -8.66 -1.57
C THR A 565 -12.23 -8.19 -3.01
N LYS A 566 -13.16 -7.37 -3.56
CA LYS A 566 -13.01 -6.74 -4.89
C LYS A 566 -11.74 -5.88 -4.95
N LYS A 567 -11.46 -5.08 -3.92
CA LYS A 567 -10.30 -4.20 -3.84
C LYS A 567 -8.99 -4.96 -3.64
N ALA A 568 -9.02 -6.09 -2.94
CA ALA A 568 -7.89 -7.00 -2.82
C ALA A 568 -7.58 -7.75 -4.13
N ASN A 569 -8.46 -7.65 -5.14
CA ASN A 569 -8.31 -8.24 -6.47
C ASN A 569 -8.14 -9.77 -6.41
N VAL A 570 -8.88 -10.41 -5.48
CA VAL A 570 -8.97 -11.87 -5.31
C VAL A 570 -9.54 -12.50 -6.57
N LYS A 571 -8.89 -13.57 -7.06
CA LYS A 571 -9.19 -14.25 -8.32
C LYS A 571 -9.44 -15.75 -8.13
N PRO A 572 -10.10 -16.38 -9.12
CA PRO A 572 -10.15 -17.82 -9.27
C PRO A 572 -8.75 -18.45 -9.18
N GLY A 573 -8.52 -19.24 -8.13
CA GLY A 573 -7.25 -19.91 -7.86
C GLY A 573 -6.44 -19.36 -6.69
N ASP A 574 -6.66 -18.11 -6.25
CA ASP A 574 -5.84 -17.47 -5.21
C ASP A 574 -5.86 -18.22 -3.87
N LYS A 575 -4.76 -18.09 -3.12
CA LYS A 575 -4.64 -18.56 -1.73
C LYS A 575 -4.83 -17.36 -0.80
N VAL A 576 -5.75 -17.45 0.15
CA VAL A 576 -6.11 -16.32 1.04
C VAL A 576 -5.94 -16.68 2.51
N LEU A 577 -5.40 -15.76 3.31
CA LEU A 577 -5.34 -15.83 4.77
C LEU A 577 -6.14 -14.68 5.38
N ILE A 578 -7.12 -14.98 6.22
CA ILE A 578 -7.90 -13.99 6.97
C ILE A 578 -7.36 -13.96 8.39
N GLN A 579 -6.84 -12.81 8.84
CA GLN A 579 -6.39 -12.63 10.22
C GLN A 579 -7.56 -12.16 11.09
N GLY A 580 -7.79 -12.89 12.18
CA GLY A 580 -8.95 -12.70 13.05
C GLY A 580 -10.15 -13.53 12.62
N ALA A 581 -10.96 -13.94 13.60
CA ALA A 581 -12.23 -14.65 13.41
C ALA A 581 -13.43 -13.81 13.87
N GLY A 582 -13.35 -12.48 13.73
CA GLY A 582 -14.46 -11.56 14.04
C GLY A 582 -15.62 -11.67 13.04
N PRO A 583 -16.76 -10.97 13.27
CA PRO A 583 -17.91 -11.04 12.37
C PRO A 583 -17.56 -10.70 10.91
N VAL A 584 -16.76 -9.64 10.70
CA VAL A 584 -16.25 -9.26 9.37
C VAL A 584 -15.45 -10.39 8.72
N ALA A 585 -14.56 -11.06 9.48
CA ALA A 585 -13.78 -12.19 8.98
C ALA A 585 -14.65 -13.38 8.57
N LEU A 586 -15.78 -13.62 9.23
CA LEU A 586 -16.72 -14.67 8.84
C LEU A 586 -17.45 -14.32 7.54
N PHE A 587 -17.80 -13.04 7.30
CA PHE A 587 -18.28 -12.57 5.99
C PHE A 587 -17.18 -12.61 4.90
N MET A 588 -15.90 -12.41 5.25
CA MET A 588 -14.78 -12.57 4.32
C MET A 588 -14.70 -13.99 3.76
N ILE A 589 -14.92 -15.04 4.57
CA ILE A 589 -14.89 -16.44 4.10
C ILE A 589 -15.84 -16.64 2.92
N HIS A 590 -17.07 -16.13 3.03
CA HIS A 590 -18.08 -16.23 1.97
C HIS A 590 -17.70 -15.45 0.71
N THR A 591 -17.23 -14.21 0.87
CA THR A 591 -16.90 -13.33 -0.26
C THR A 591 -15.64 -13.77 -1.01
N VAL A 592 -14.54 -14.12 -0.33
CA VAL A 592 -13.33 -14.60 -1.03
C VAL A 592 -13.58 -15.90 -1.79
N LYS A 593 -14.46 -16.77 -1.28
CA LYS A 593 -14.89 -18.01 -1.97
C LYS A 593 -15.81 -17.71 -3.16
N TYR A 594 -16.70 -16.73 -3.07
CA TYR A 594 -17.49 -16.25 -4.20
C TYR A 594 -16.59 -15.74 -5.35
N PHE A 595 -15.53 -14.98 -5.02
CA PHE A 595 -14.53 -14.50 -5.99
C PHE A 595 -13.50 -15.57 -6.41
N GLY A 596 -13.66 -16.82 -5.95
CA GLY A 596 -12.93 -17.98 -6.47
C GLY A 596 -11.62 -18.35 -5.75
N ALA A 597 -11.38 -17.83 -4.54
CA ALA A 597 -10.25 -18.26 -3.71
C ALA A 597 -10.27 -19.79 -3.53
N SER A 598 -9.19 -20.46 -3.94
CA SER A 598 -9.12 -21.93 -3.98
C SER A 598 -8.66 -22.56 -2.66
N TRP A 599 -8.25 -21.73 -1.69
CA TRP A 599 -7.88 -22.12 -0.34
C TRP A 599 -8.01 -20.90 0.58
N VAL A 600 -8.66 -21.07 1.72
CA VAL A 600 -8.90 -19.99 2.69
C VAL A 600 -8.46 -20.44 4.07
N ALA A 601 -7.45 -19.80 4.63
CA ALA A 601 -7.06 -19.95 6.03
C ALA A 601 -7.66 -18.84 6.89
N VAL A 602 -7.97 -19.14 8.15
CA VAL A 602 -8.40 -18.14 9.16
C VAL A 602 -7.56 -18.30 10.42
N SER A 603 -7.05 -17.20 10.99
CA SER A 603 -6.45 -17.20 12.33
C SER A 603 -7.41 -16.58 13.35
N GLY A 604 -7.49 -17.10 14.58
CA GLY A 604 -8.37 -16.54 15.61
C GLY A 604 -7.89 -16.85 17.02
N ARG A 605 -8.33 -16.08 18.02
CA ARG A 605 -7.99 -16.28 19.45
C ARG A 605 -9.21 -16.71 20.29
N ARG A 606 -10.17 -17.38 19.63
CA ARG A 606 -11.57 -17.50 20.09
C ARG A 606 -12.15 -18.81 19.56
N ALA A 607 -11.89 -19.92 20.26
CA ALA A 607 -12.18 -21.28 19.83
C ALA A 607 -13.57 -21.46 19.17
N LYS A 608 -14.63 -20.88 19.75
CA LYS A 608 -15.99 -20.99 19.18
C LYS A 608 -16.15 -20.25 17.85
N ARG A 609 -15.47 -19.10 17.66
CA ARG A 609 -15.44 -18.39 16.37
C ARG A 609 -14.54 -19.10 15.35
N CYS A 610 -13.49 -19.80 15.80
CA CYS A 610 -12.66 -20.68 14.96
C CYS A 610 -13.44 -21.92 14.47
N GLU A 611 -14.29 -22.50 15.33
CA GLU A 611 -15.23 -23.56 14.99
C GLU A 611 -16.25 -23.09 13.93
N ILE A 612 -16.83 -21.90 14.11
CA ILE A 612 -17.75 -21.28 13.15
C ILE A 612 -17.02 -21.01 11.82
N ALA A 613 -15.79 -20.48 11.82
CA ALA A 613 -15.00 -20.29 10.60
C ALA A 613 -14.80 -21.60 9.82
N SER A 614 -14.61 -22.73 10.52
CA SER A 614 -14.56 -24.06 9.91
C SER A 614 -15.91 -24.48 9.31
N GLN A 615 -17.02 -24.20 10.00
CA GLN A 615 -18.39 -24.53 9.56
C GLN A 615 -18.84 -23.74 8.32
N HIS A 616 -18.47 -22.46 8.20
CA HIS A 616 -18.67 -21.67 6.97
C HIS A 616 -17.61 -22.00 5.88
N GLY A 617 -16.73 -22.97 6.15
CA GLY A 617 -15.87 -23.61 5.17
C GLY A 617 -14.61 -22.84 4.83
N ALA A 618 -13.94 -22.27 5.83
CA ALA A 618 -12.49 -22.10 5.75
C ALA A 618 -11.82 -23.46 5.49
N SER A 619 -10.76 -23.48 4.69
CA SER A 619 -9.97 -24.67 4.37
C SER A 619 -9.07 -25.11 5.52
N VAL A 620 -8.58 -24.15 6.31
CA VAL A 620 -7.78 -24.35 7.53
C VAL A 620 -8.16 -23.27 8.54
N VAL A 621 -8.19 -23.60 9.83
CA VAL A 621 -8.35 -22.61 10.90
C VAL A 621 -7.28 -22.82 11.97
N TYR A 622 -6.59 -21.74 12.34
CA TYR A 622 -5.55 -21.71 13.35
C TYR A 622 -6.07 -21.02 14.61
N ASP A 623 -6.29 -21.78 15.70
CA ASP A 623 -6.65 -21.20 17.00
C ASP A 623 -5.40 -20.82 17.79
N LEU A 624 -5.12 -19.53 17.81
CA LEU A 624 -4.06 -18.84 18.55
C LEU A 624 -4.31 -18.81 20.08
N ALA A 625 -5.42 -19.38 20.56
CA ALA A 625 -5.66 -19.62 21.98
C ALA A 625 -5.51 -21.09 22.40
N ALA A 626 -5.23 -22.01 21.46
CA ALA A 626 -4.99 -23.41 21.76
C ALA A 626 -3.61 -23.64 22.42
N PRO A 627 -3.45 -24.59 23.36
CA PRO A 627 -2.16 -24.87 24.00
C PRO A 627 -1.06 -25.32 23.03
N ASP A 628 -1.44 -25.84 21.87
CA ASP A 628 -0.63 -26.31 20.76
C ASP A 628 -0.65 -25.34 19.55
N SER A 629 -0.95 -24.05 19.79
CA SER A 629 -0.95 -23.01 18.74
C SER A 629 0.37 -22.96 17.96
N VAL A 630 0.26 -22.95 16.63
CA VAL A 630 1.38 -23.02 15.68
C VAL A 630 1.83 -21.64 15.21
N ASP A 631 3.05 -21.58 14.66
CA ASP A 631 3.44 -20.49 13.76
C ASP A 631 2.57 -20.55 12.50
N VAL A 632 1.62 -19.62 12.41
CA VAL A 632 0.68 -19.49 11.29
C VAL A 632 1.40 -19.12 10.00
N ALA A 633 2.48 -18.33 10.04
CA ALA A 633 3.21 -17.98 8.83
C ALA A 633 3.98 -19.19 8.29
N ALA A 634 4.66 -19.96 9.16
CA ALA A 634 5.34 -21.19 8.78
C ALA A 634 4.38 -22.24 8.21
N GLU A 635 3.24 -22.50 8.87
CA GLU A 635 2.25 -23.47 8.37
C GLU A 635 1.54 -23.00 7.09
N VAL A 636 1.32 -21.68 6.91
CA VAL A 636 0.82 -21.11 5.65
C VAL A 636 1.84 -21.27 4.53
N ILE A 637 3.12 -20.97 4.76
CA ILE A 637 4.19 -21.16 3.77
C ILE A 637 4.32 -22.63 3.38
N LYS A 638 4.30 -23.54 4.36
CA LYS A 638 4.29 -25.01 4.17
C LYS A 638 3.08 -25.49 3.35
N ALA A 639 1.89 -24.93 3.57
CA ALA A 639 0.67 -25.30 2.84
C ALA A 639 0.59 -24.70 1.41
N THR A 640 1.28 -23.59 1.15
CA THR A 640 1.21 -22.84 -0.13
C THR A 640 2.49 -22.90 -0.97
N GLY A 641 3.60 -23.37 -0.41
CA GLY A 641 4.94 -23.38 -1.00
C GLY A 641 5.67 -22.02 -1.03
N ARG A 642 4.95 -20.90 -0.88
CA ARG A 642 5.50 -19.53 -1.10
C ARG A 642 4.86 -18.41 -0.25
N GLY A 643 3.87 -18.73 0.58
CA GLY A 643 2.95 -17.76 1.18
C GLY A 643 1.68 -17.54 0.35
N VAL A 644 0.69 -16.84 0.93
CA VAL A 644 -0.60 -16.54 0.30
C VAL A 644 -0.53 -15.36 -0.66
N ASP A 645 -1.40 -15.38 -1.68
CA ASP A 645 -1.59 -14.28 -2.65
C ASP A 645 -2.15 -13.02 -1.97
N VAL A 646 -3.12 -13.21 -1.06
CA VAL A 646 -3.78 -12.15 -0.30
C VAL A 646 -3.84 -12.52 1.19
N VAL A 647 -3.47 -11.57 2.05
CA VAL A 647 -3.85 -11.57 3.47
C VAL A 647 -4.93 -10.50 3.68
N ILE A 648 -5.93 -10.77 4.51
CA ILE A 648 -6.96 -9.79 4.91
C ILE A 648 -6.91 -9.64 6.43
N ASP A 649 -6.54 -8.46 6.93
CA ASP A 649 -6.53 -8.19 8.38
C ASP A 649 -7.89 -7.66 8.85
N CYS A 650 -8.57 -8.50 9.66
CA CYS A 650 -9.82 -8.22 10.35
C CYS A 650 -9.63 -8.30 11.89
N ALA A 651 -8.38 -8.27 12.38
CA ALA A 651 -8.01 -8.41 13.79
C ALA A 651 -7.46 -7.11 14.40
N GLY A 652 -6.74 -6.29 13.64
CA GLY A 652 -6.29 -4.96 14.07
C GLY A 652 -5.27 -4.98 15.22
N ALA A 653 -4.35 -5.95 15.23
CA ALA A 653 -3.39 -6.15 16.30
C ALA A 653 -1.96 -6.34 15.75
N GLN A 654 -0.93 -5.90 16.49
CA GLN A 654 0.47 -5.97 16.03
C GLN A 654 0.83 -7.36 15.47
N ALA A 655 0.51 -8.41 16.24
CA ALA A 655 0.75 -9.80 15.85
C ALA A 655 0.00 -10.26 14.57
N SER A 656 -1.15 -9.68 14.21
CA SER A 656 -1.80 -9.99 12.92
C SER A 656 -1.07 -9.34 11.76
N MET A 657 -0.55 -8.12 11.92
CA MET A 657 0.31 -7.47 10.92
C MET A 657 1.63 -8.21 10.77
N ASP A 658 2.30 -8.58 11.86
CA ASP A 658 3.56 -9.35 11.84
C ASP A 658 3.38 -10.68 11.10
N THR A 659 2.31 -11.42 11.42
CA THR A 659 1.94 -12.66 10.73
C THR A 659 1.59 -12.41 9.27
N SER A 660 0.93 -11.30 8.93
CA SER A 660 0.59 -10.94 7.55
C SER A 660 1.83 -10.69 6.70
N LEU A 661 2.79 -9.92 7.23
CA LEU A 661 4.07 -9.63 6.56
C LEU A 661 4.90 -10.90 6.32
N GLN A 662 4.85 -11.87 7.23
CA GLN A 662 5.55 -13.15 7.09
C GLN A 662 4.81 -14.12 6.16
N ALA A 663 3.49 -14.22 6.24
CA ALA A 663 2.68 -15.17 5.48
C ALA A 663 2.35 -14.76 4.04
N VAL A 664 2.38 -13.45 3.70
CA VAL A 664 2.16 -12.98 2.33
C VAL A 664 3.33 -13.37 1.42
N ARG A 665 3.05 -13.79 0.18
CA ARG A 665 4.10 -14.09 -0.81
C ARG A 665 4.80 -12.83 -1.34
N PRO A 666 5.96 -12.96 -2.02
CA PRO A 666 6.50 -11.89 -2.86
C PRO A 666 5.49 -11.37 -3.88
N GLY A 667 5.34 -10.04 -3.96
CA GLY A 667 4.35 -9.34 -4.77
C GLY A 667 2.89 -9.64 -4.41
N GLY A 668 2.61 -10.15 -3.21
CA GLY A 668 1.25 -10.35 -2.70
C GLY A 668 0.68 -9.08 -2.04
N MET A 669 -0.59 -9.15 -1.63
CA MET A 669 -1.28 -8.03 -0.97
C MET A 669 -1.67 -8.36 0.48
N ILE A 670 -1.56 -7.36 1.35
CA ILE A 670 -2.20 -7.31 2.67
C ILE A 670 -3.32 -6.27 2.55
N MET A 671 -4.56 -6.67 2.82
CA MET A 671 -5.74 -5.79 2.84
C MET A 671 -6.15 -5.54 4.29
N ASN A 672 -5.90 -4.33 4.79
CA ASN A 672 -6.37 -3.92 6.11
C ASN A 672 -7.86 -3.53 6.05
N VAL A 673 -8.66 -4.19 6.88
CA VAL A 673 -10.10 -3.94 7.08
C VAL A 673 -10.42 -3.75 8.57
N ALA A 674 -9.39 -3.76 9.43
CA ALA A 674 -9.53 -3.59 10.88
C ALA A 674 -9.24 -2.14 11.31
N SER A 675 -10.01 -1.66 12.29
CA SER A 675 -9.71 -0.46 13.06
C SER A 675 -8.63 -0.76 14.11
N TRP A 676 -7.70 0.17 14.31
CA TRP A 676 -6.54 0.00 15.19
C TRP A 676 -6.63 0.93 16.41
N SER A 677 -6.59 0.37 17.63
CA SER A 677 -6.54 1.17 18.86
C SER A 677 -5.14 1.74 19.17
N VAL A 678 -4.09 1.15 18.57
CA VAL A 678 -2.69 1.60 18.64
C VAL A 678 -2.11 1.51 17.23
N ARG A 679 -1.35 2.52 16.80
CA ARG A 679 -0.62 2.50 15.51
C ARG A 679 0.35 1.30 15.49
N PRO A 680 0.24 0.35 14.54
CA PRO A 680 1.20 -0.75 14.46
C PRO A 680 2.58 -0.24 14.01
N THR A 681 3.60 -0.90 14.54
CA THR A 681 4.95 -0.90 13.98
C THR A 681 4.95 -1.81 12.75
N ILE A 682 5.57 -1.40 11.65
CA ILE A 682 5.60 -2.17 10.39
C ILE A 682 7.04 -2.38 9.95
N ASP A 683 7.44 -3.64 9.73
CA ASP A 683 8.73 -3.95 9.13
C ASP A 683 8.70 -3.62 7.62
N MET A 684 9.06 -2.37 7.34
CA MET A 684 9.19 -1.84 5.98
C MET A 684 10.30 -2.54 5.18
N ASN A 685 11.32 -3.12 5.83
CA ASN A 685 12.41 -3.83 5.15
C ASN A 685 11.94 -5.22 4.69
N LEU A 686 11.16 -5.93 5.51
CA LEU A 686 10.47 -7.16 5.08
C LEU A 686 9.41 -6.87 4.00
N MET A 687 8.69 -5.76 4.10
CA MET A 687 7.67 -5.39 3.11
C MET A 687 8.28 -5.01 1.75
N ILE A 688 9.38 -4.25 1.72
CA ILE A 688 10.10 -3.91 0.47
C ILE A 688 10.86 -5.11 -0.10
N GLY A 689 11.47 -5.96 0.74
CA GLY A 689 12.11 -7.21 0.31
C GLY A 689 11.17 -8.19 -0.39
N LYS A 690 9.87 -8.16 -0.04
CA LYS A 690 8.82 -8.91 -0.74
C LYS A 690 8.16 -8.13 -1.88
N GLU A 691 8.47 -6.85 -2.10
CA GLU A 691 7.68 -5.93 -2.94
C GLU A 691 6.16 -5.99 -2.65
N ALA A 692 5.80 -6.23 -1.39
CA ALA A 692 4.42 -6.43 -0.96
C ALA A 692 3.63 -5.11 -0.96
N ILE A 693 2.30 -5.24 -1.08
CA ILE A 693 1.37 -4.12 -1.13
C ILE A 693 0.49 -4.14 0.13
N LEU A 694 0.46 -3.05 0.90
CA LEU A 694 -0.50 -2.86 1.98
C LEU A 694 -1.61 -1.90 1.51
N ALA A 695 -2.78 -2.46 1.18
CA ALA A 695 -3.98 -1.72 0.85
C ALA A 695 -4.91 -1.61 2.07
N ASN A 696 -5.79 -0.61 2.07
CA ASN A 696 -6.82 -0.43 3.10
C ASN A 696 -8.20 -0.35 2.44
N SER A 697 -9.23 -0.92 3.04
CA SER A 697 -10.63 -0.80 2.58
C SER A 697 -11.49 -0.15 3.68
N ILE A 698 -12.40 0.74 3.29
CA ILE A 698 -13.42 1.30 4.20
C ILE A 698 -14.80 1.25 3.56
N ALA A 699 -15.80 0.87 4.36
CA ALA A 699 -17.20 0.78 3.96
C ALA A 699 -17.40 0.05 2.61
N TYR A 700 -18.32 0.55 1.78
CA TYR A 700 -18.75 0.03 0.48
C TYR A 700 -19.35 1.19 -0.34
N SER A 701 -19.59 0.98 -1.63
CA SER A 701 -20.60 1.76 -2.34
C SER A 701 -21.08 1.05 -3.59
N ASN A 702 -22.39 1.02 -3.80
CA ASN A 702 -23.02 0.39 -4.96
C ASN A 702 -22.65 -1.11 -5.10
N ASP A 703 -22.25 -1.75 -3.99
CA ASP A 703 -21.97 -3.19 -3.91
C ASP A 703 -23.24 -4.01 -3.62
N HIS A 704 -24.28 -3.37 -3.05
CA HIS A 704 -25.57 -4.00 -2.71
C HIS A 704 -26.24 -4.77 -3.86
N PRO A 705 -26.29 -4.29 -5.13
CA PRO A 705 -26.93 -5.04 -6.21
C PRO A 705 -26.21 -6.35 -6.53
N ASP A 706 -24.87 -6.35 -6.57
CA ASP A 706 -24.06 -7.55 -6.78
C ASP A 706 -24.35 -8.61 -5.68
N ILE A 707 -24.42 -8.14 -4.43
CA ILE A 707 -24.59 -8.97 -3.24
C ILE A 707 -26.00 -9.57 -3.21
N LEU A 708 -27.04 -8.76 -3.44
CA LEU A 708 -28.42 -9.22 -3.48
C LEU A 708 -28.64 -10.23 -4.61
N GLN A 709 -28.00 -10.06 -5.77
CA GLN A 709 -27.99 -11.08 -6.81
C GLN A 709 -27.30 -12.37 -6.34
N ALA A 710 -26.11 -12.29 -5.75
CA ALA A 710 -25.37 -13.46 -5.26
C ALA A 710 -26.12 -14.20 -4.13
N MET A 711 -26.91 -13.49 -3.32
CA MET A 711 -27.81 -14.06 -2.30
C MET A 711 -29.03 -14.73 -2.94
N ALA A 712 -29.68 -14.08 -3.92
CA ALA A 712 -30.80 -14.65 -4.65
C ALA A 712 -30.43 -15.94 -5.40
N GLU A 713 -29.21 -15.99 -5.95
CA GLU A 713 -28.63 -17.15 -6.63
C GLU A 713 -28.07 -18.21 -5.66
N GLY A 714 -28.11 -17.97 -4.34
CA GLY A 714 -27.63 -18.91 -3.31
C GLY A 714 -26.11 -19.10 -3.26
N LYS A 715 -25.34 -18.29 -3.99
CA LYS A 715 -23.88 -18.45 -4.18
C LYS A 715 -23.04 -18.09 -2.94
N LEU A 716 -23.65 -17.47 -1.93
CA LEU A 716 -23.01 -17.04 -0.69
C LEU A 716 -23.16 -18.04 0.47
N GLY A 717 -23.73 -19.23 0.23
CA GLY A 717 -23.85 -20.27 1.26
C GLY A 717 -24.80 -19.90 2.41
N ASP A 718 -24.58 -20.47 3.60
CA ASP A 718 -25.36 -20.14 4.79
C ASP A 718 -24.81 -18.87 5.48
N LEU A 719 -25.60 -17.81 5.42
CA LEU A 719 -25.41 -16.57 6.17
C LEU A 719 -26.32 -16.49 7.42
N ARG A 720 -27.38 -17.30 7.52
CA ARG A 720 -28.39 -17.20 8.58
C ARG A 720 -27.85 -17.67 9.92
N SER A 721 -26.97 -18.68 9.94
CA SER A 721 -26.31 -19.16 11.16
C SER A 721 -25.33 -18.16 11.80
N LEU A 722 -24.94 -17.09 11.10
CA LEU A 722 -24.19 -15.97 11.69
C LEU A 722 -25.05 -15.13 12.66
N VAL A 723 -26.38 -15.23 12.59
CA VAL A 723 -27.33 -14.54 13.49
C VAL A 723 -27.50 -15.32 14.80
N THR A 724 -26.58 -15.05 15.73
CA THR A 724 -26.48 -15.73 17.03
C THR A 724 -27.54 -15.32 18.07
N ALA A 725 -28.17 -14.15 17.93
CA ALA A 725 -29.25 -13.72 18.82
C ALA A 725 -30.22 -12.74 18.13
N ARG A 726 -31.44 -12.67 18.66
CA ARG A 726 -32.53 -11.77 18.25
C ARG A 726 -33.09 -11.14 19.53
N VAL A 727 -33.22 -9.82 19.56
CA VAL A 727 -33.47 -9.03 20.79
C VAL A 727 -34.47 -7.90 20.46
N PRO A 728 -35.46 -7.59 21.31
CA PRO A 728 -36.34 -6.45 21.08
C PRO A 728 -35.65 -5.12 21.41
N LEU A 729 -36.11 -4.01 20.84
CA LEU A 729 -35.45 -2.69 20.92
C LEU A 729 -35.26 -2.18 22.37
N GLU A 730 -36.19 -2.47 23.27
CA GLU A 730 -36.12 -2.09 24.70
C GLU A 730 -34.98 -2.81 25.45
N ASP A 731 -34.57 -3.98 24.96
CA ASP A 731 -33.49 -4.79 25.53
C ASP A 731 -32.11 -4.49 24.91
N PHE A 732 -32.00 -3.50 24.01
CA PHE A 732 -30.79 -3.20 23.22
C PHE A 732 -29.51 -3.17 24.05
N ILE A 733 -29.53 -2.55 25.23
CA ILE A 733 -28.33 -2.43 26.08
C ILE A 733 -28.05 -3.72 26.87
N GLU A 734 -29.05 -4.29 27.55
CA GLU A 734 -28.83 -5.45 28.44
C GLU A 734 -28.65 -6.78 27.71
N LYS A 735 -29.28 -6.96 26.54
CA LYS A 735 -29.23 -8.22 25.76
C LYS A 735 -28.52 -8.08 24.41
N GLY A 736 -28.30 -6.85 23.91
CA GLY A 736 -27.52 -6.56 22.70
C GLY A 736 -26.08 -6.15 23.01
N VAL A 737 -25.89 -4.88 23.37
CA VAL A 737 -24.56 -4.23 23.56
C VAL A 737 -23.73 -4.94 24.62
N LYS A 738 -24.27 -5.15 25.84
CA LYS A 738 -23.51 -5.74 26.95
C LYS A 738 -23.05 -7.19 26.66
N PRO A 739 -23.89 -8.11 26.13
CA PRO A 739 -23.43 -9.44 25.73
C PRO A 739 -22.46 -9.43 24.55
N LEU A 740 -22.67 -8.60 23.52
CA LEU A 740 -21.74 -8.54 22.38
C LEU A 740 -20.35 -8.00 22.79
N ALA A 741 -20.30 -7.08 23.76
CA ALA A 741 -19.07 -6.53 24.32
C ALA A 741 -18.36 -7.51 25.29
N LYS A 742 -19.09 -8.28 26.10
CA LYS A 742 -18.50 -9.15 27.15
C LYS A 742 -18.37 -10.61 26.74
N GLU A 743 -19.40 -11.16 26.09
CA GLU A 743 -19.54 -12.58 25.74
C GLU A 743 -19.08 -12.84 24.30
N LYS A 744 -17.90 -12.29 23.95
CA LYS A 744 -17.35 -12.30 22.58
C LYS A 744 -17.22 -13.70 21.98
N ASP A 745 -17.08 -14.74 22.79
CA ASP A 745 -17.03 -16.14 22.36
C ASP A 745 -18.40 -16.78 22.06
N LYS A 746 -19.53 -16.16 22.45
CA LYS A 746 -20.89 -16.66 22.13
C LYS A 746 -21.50 -16.01 20.89
N HIS A 747 -21.20 -14.73 20.63
CA HIS A 747 -21.91 -13.94 19.64
C HIS A 747 -21.07 -13.61 18.40
N VAL A 748 -21.73 -13.64 17.23
CA VAL A 748 -21.20 -13.18 15.94
C VAL A 748 -21.98 -11.94 15.51
N LYS A 749 -23.23 -12.11 15.07
CA LYS A 749 -24.20 -11.02 14.87
C LYS A 749 -25.38 -11.16 15.82
N ILE A 750 -25.88 -10.04 16.30
CA ILE A 750 -27.14 -9.89 17.02
C ILE A 750 -28.03 -8.98 16.17
N LEU A 751 -29.30 -9.36 15.98
CA LEU A 751 -30.30 -8.50 15.33
C LEU A 751 -31.29 -7.96 16.37
N ILE A 752 -31.67 -6.70 16.20
CA ILE A 752 -32.63 -5.95 17.02
C ILE A 752 -33.94 -5.80 16.25
N HIS A 753 -35.07 -6.01 16.92
CA HIS A 753 -36.43 -5.84 16.37
C HIS A 753 -37.15 -4.68 17.09
N PRO A 754 -37.52 -3.60 16.37
CA PRO A 754 -38.38 -2.50 16.87
C PRO A 754 -39.85 -2.85 17.10
#